data_AF-A0A8J5QK08-F1
#
_entry.id   AF-A0A8J5QK08-F1
#
_cell.length_a   1.000
_cell.length_b   1.000
_cell.length_c   1.000
_cell.angle_alpha   90.00
_cell.angle_beta   90.00
_cell.angle_gamma   90.00
#
_symmetry.space_group_name_H-M   'P 1'
#
loop_
_entity.id
_entity.type
_entity.pdbx_description
1 polymer ?
#
loop_
_entity_poly.entity_id
_entity_poly.type
_entity_poly.pdbx_seq_one_letter_code
_entity_poly.pdbx_strand_id
1 'polypeptide(L)'
;MSSSKITKNKDPNSLLNLQYEYLIVNKLKSIITQGNLYNLIIDTKIEPILYRIISKQHLLRLVTSIEFIDAKRKPNKFMSAIYLVDLTIYNMKCIITDVQKNRYKSGHALFLATPTDPKTIHFFKSNQFMGNEQIFNYFNQSDSIKFIQIGLYPEESRVFLTDNKTKNSMPIYFNDNCSELVRHQIKLAARSLLNLMIITGEFPFVRYYSPQHPTHRASTLCEFIAEEFQRQIDEYCRVNDDYPPPYTPDKPRSILLITDRTLDLYAPLLHEFTYQAMAMDIVESLERNGVYKYSAENEAGEKMDIEAKLDDEDDEDWINIRHLHIIESSEIIFNKISELIKNNPLMIDRSKASTSSDLMYIVAHLKGFDEERKKLTLHKTLIDECLDLNADRKLAELAADFEQTCCAQGVNFEGERNRHLHDDLIVLLSRDDLHINDKMRLILIYAFYRGGLIESDFKKLTKFIGVNDLQIIGLISRCFVNLAKLGFPVIKPSIKDKPMTKHTFHRINNEGTYNTSRFQPALKNVLTNLTRFQLDEEWFPYFRDKPLVNDIPDKKSHSSTNSSNSSATLPTSGSLRNPRIKAQWASSASLRHANSLTSTRSSSSIPKQRIFVYVAGGITYSEMRSVYELSHELGRDMYIGSESIINPRDFLIGLQDVDTNKGIRDLELNLSRELEKAESEIPRYLYEDERPPAPPVQSPAVTKMNQFDEQVRKQQQMSSSSGAGTGPGLYRKRSDLSTGNSSMADSNGKSKEKKKTSRLKKLFS
;
A
#
# COMPACT_ATOMS: atom_id res chain seq x y z
N MET A 1 23.23 -2.43 -25.12
CA MET A 1 22.37 -1.22 -25.14
C MET A 1 21.79 -1.04 -23.76
N SER A 2 21.96 0.15 -23.18
CA SER A 2 21.99 0.40 -21.74
C SER A 2 20.64 0.23 -21.02
N SER A 3 20.72 -0.53 -19.93
CA SER A 3 19.78 -0.62 -18.81
C SER A 3 19.59 0.75 -18.14
N SER A 4 18.57 1.51 -18.54
CA SER A 4 18.25 2.76 -17.83
C SER A 4 16.75 2.94 -17.59
N LYS A 5 16.11 1.84 -17.15
CA LYS A 5 14.96 1.77 -16.22
C LYS A 5 14.64 0.29 -15.95
N ILE A 6 15.68 -0.45 -15.59
CA ILE A 6 15.54 -1.43 -14.50
C ILE A 6 15.35 -0.53 -13.28
N THR A 7 14.36 -0.80 -12.45
CA THR A 7 14.21 -0.20 -11.11
C THR A 7 15.61 0.07 -10.52
N LYS A 8 15.85 1.29 -10.03
CA LYS A 8 17.10 1.60 -9.30
C LYS A 8 17.16 0.82 -8.00
N ASN A 9 16.03 0.28 -7.54
CA ASN A 9 15.95 -0.64 -6.42
C ASN A 9 16.93 -1.82 -6.58
N LYS A 10 17.99 -1.79 -5.78
CA LYS A 10 19.09 -2.76 -5.81
C LYS A 10 18.79 -4.04 -5.03
N ASP A 11 17.68 -4.12 -4.29
CA ASP A 11 17.35 -5.31 -3.49
C ASP A 11 16.81 -6.42 -4.41
N PRO A 12 17.56 -7.53 -4.62
CA PRO A 12 17.08 -8.63 -5.46
C PRO A 12 15.87 -9.37 -4.84
N ASN A 13 15.64 -9.22 -3.54
CA ASN A 13 14.50 -9.79 -2.83
C ASN A 13 13.28 -8.86 -2.79
N SER A 14 13.36 -7.68 -3.42
CA SER A 14 12.23 -6.74 -3.54
C SER A 14 11.08 -7.38 -4.33
N LEU A 15 9.85 -7.25 -3.82
CA LEU A 15 8.65 -7.74 -4.50
C LEU A 15 8.49 -7.17 -5.90
N LEU A 16 8.86 -5.89 -6.11
CA LEU A 16 8.82 -5.25 -7.43
C LEU A 16 9.75 -5.97 -8.41
N ASN A 17 10.97 -6.27 -7.96
CA ASN A 17 11.98 -6.93 -8.78
C ASN A 17 11.63 -8.40 -9.06
N LEU A 18 11.16 -9.13 -8.05
CA LEU A 18 10.75 -10.52 -8.19
C LEU A 18 9.56 -10.66 -9.14
N GLN A 19 8.57 -9.77 -9.04
CA GLN A 19 7.39 -9.79 -9.93
C GLN A 19 7.74 -9.32 -11.34
N TYR A 20 8.67 -8.36 -11.50
CA TYR A 20 9.25 -7.99 -12.80
C TYR A 20 9.95 -9.18 -13.46
N GLU A 21 10.82 -9.88 -12.73
CA GLU A 21 11.53 -11.05 -13.23
C GLU A 21 10.56 -12.15 -13.67
N TYR A 22 9.60 -12.48 -12.80
CA TYR A 22 8.57 -13.47 -13.10
C TYR A 22 7.75 -13.09 -14.34
N LEU A 23 7.17 -11.88 -14.40
CA LEU A 23 6.29 -11.50 -15.49
C LEU A 23 7.04 -11.19 -16.79
N ILE A 24 7.98 -10.25 -16.72
CA ILE A 24 8.59 -9.66 -17.91
C ILE A 24 9.65 -10.58 -18.48
N VAL A 25 10.56 -11.07 -17.62
CA VAL A 25 11.69 -11.89 -18.07
C VAL A 25 11.24 -13.31 -18.38
N ASN A 26 10.51 -13.94 -17.47
CA ASN A 26 10.21 -15.37 -17.61
C ASN A 26 8.96 -15.66 -18.46
N LYS A 27 7.91 -14.82 -18.38
CA LYS A 27 6.65 -15.06 -19.12
C LYS A 27 6.57 -14.27 -20.43
N LEU A 28 6.65 -12.94 -20.38
CA LEU A 28 6.40 -12.10 -21.56
C LEU A 28 7.47 -12.27 -22.64
N LYS A 29 8.77 -12.20 -22.29
CA LYS A 29 9.86 -12.40 -23.25
C LYS A 29 9.89 -13.81 -23.86
N SER A 30 9.33 -14.82 -23.18
CA SER A 30 9.22 -16.18 -23.73
C SER A 30 8.24 -16.28 -24.92
N ILE A 31 7.31 -15.32 -25.04
CA ILE A 31 6.31 -15.26 -26.12
C ILE A 31 6.83 -14.44 -27.30
N ILE A 32 7.60 -13.39 -27.02
CA ILE A 32 8.06 -12.43 -28.02
C ILE A 32 9.17 -13.07 -28.86
N THR A 33 8.86 -13.40 -30.11
CA THR A 33 9.86 -13.89 -31.08
C THR A 33 10.37 -12.77 -31.98
N GLN A 34 11.64 -12.83 -32.36
CA GLN A 34 12.26 -11.84 -33.23
C GLN A 34 11.57 -11.80 -34.61
N GLY A 35 11.27 -10.59 -35.09
CA GLY A 35 10.62 -10.37 -36.39
C GLY A 35 9.09 -10.34 -36.38
N ASN A 36 8.45 -10.72 -35.27
CA ASN A 36 7.00 -10.62 -35.10
C ASN A 36 6.60 -9.34 -34.36
N LEU A 37 5.46 -8.76 -34.75
CA LEU A 37 4.88 -7.58 -34.11
C LEU A 37 3.75 -8.00 -33.16
N TYR A 38 3.80 -7.48 -31.93
CA TYR A 38 2.87 -7.83 -30.87
C TYR A 38 2.13 -6.61 -30.35
N ASN A 39 0.82 -6.76 -30.14
CA ASN A 39 -0.01 -5.80 -29.44
C ASN A 39 -0.34 -6.34 -28.05
N LEU A 40 0.02 -5.62 -26.99
CA LEU A 40 -0.27 -6.03 -25.62
C LEU A 40 -1.65 -5.53 -25.22
N ILE A 41 -2.57 -6.45 -25.02
CA ILE A 41 -3.94 -6.18 -24.59
C ILE A 41 -4.03 -6.39 -23.09
N ILE A 42 -4.34 -5.33 -22.35
CA ILE A 42 -4.46 -5.35 -20.89
C ILE A 42 -5.89 -5.02 -20.45
N ASP A 43 -6.21 -5.29 -19.19
CA ASP A 43 -7.45 -4.85 -18.56
C ASP A 43 -7.19 -3.86 -17.42
N THR A 44 -8.27 -3.33 -16.86
CA THR A 44 -8.25 -2.35 -15.77
C THR A 44 -7.67 -2.92 -14.45
N LYS A 45 -7.47 -4.23 -14.35
CA LYS A 45 -6.91 -4.87 -13.16
C LYS A 45 -5.40 -5.06 -13.28
N ILE A 46 -4.94 -5.44 -14.47
CA ILE A 46 -3.52 -5.61 -14.79
C ILE A 46 -2.77 -4.30 -14.88
N GLU A 47 -3.38 -3.25 -15.44
CA GLU A 47 -2.70 -1.97 -15.65
C GLU A 47 -1.92 -1.45 -14.42
N PRO A 48 -2.53 -1.31 -13.23
CA PRO A 48 -1.80 -0.79 -12.07
C PRO A 48 -0.67 -1.73 -11.63
N ILE A 49 -0.87 -3.05 -11.67
CA ILE A 49 0.17 -4.05 -11.33
C ILE A 49 1.34 -3.94 -12.31
N LEU A 50 1.04 -3.83 -13.60
CA LEU A 50 2.03 -3.79 -14.68
C LEU A 50 2.86 -2.50 -14.60
N TYR A 51 2.22 -1.35 -14.43
CA TYR A 51 2.93 -0.07 -14.34
C TYR A 51 3.64 0.14 -13.00
N ARG A 52 3.34 -0.66 -11.98
CA ARG A 52 4.11 -0.68 -10.73
C ARG A 52 5.50 -1.29 -10.94
N ILE A 53 5.64 -2.28 -11.83
CA ILE A 53 6.90 -3.02 -12.00
C ILE A 53 7.69 -2.62 -13.26
N ILE A 54 7.04 -2.02 -14.27
CA ILE A 54 7.70 -1.60 -15.51
C ILE A 54 7.04 -0.36 -16.11
N SER A 55 7.85 0.61 -16.56
CA SER A 55 7.29 1.80 -17.20
C SER A 55 6.73 1.52 -18.59
N LYS A 56 5.68 2.25 -18.99
CA LYS A 56 5.06 2.18 -20.32
C LYS A 56 6.09 2.29 -21.47
N GLN A 57 7.09 3.16 -21.34
CA GLN A 57 8.15 3.33 -22.33
C GLN A 57 9.01 2.07 -22.51
N HIS A 58 9.26 1.31 -21.44
CA HIS A 58 10.04 0.07 -21.51
C HIS A 58 9.21 -1.07 -22.11
N LEU A 59 7.92 -1.13 -21.78
CA LEU A 59 7.01 -2.06 -22.43
C LEU A 59 6.94 -1.83 -23.94
N LEU A 60 6.88 -0.58 -24.40
CA LEU A 60 6.87 -0.25 -25.84
C LEU A 60 8.18 -0.59 -26.57
N ARG A 61 9.24 -0.97 -25.86
CA ARG A 61 10.44 -1.56 -26.47
C ARG A 61 10.33 -3.07 -26.67
N LEU A 62 9.39 -3.72 -25.97
CA LEU A 62 9.10 -5.15 -26.06
C LEU A 62 7.92 -5.42 -27.02
N VAL A 63 6.90 -4.57 -26.99
CA VAL A 63 5.68 -4.69 -27.80
C VAL A 63 5.45 -3.41 -28.60
N THR A 64 4.71 -3.51 -29.70
CA THR A 64 4.48 -2.37 -30.61
C THR A 64 3.47 -1.36 -30.06
N SER A 65 2.43 -1.85 -29.39
CA SER A 65 1.38 -1.04 -28.79
C SER A 65 0.81 -1.72 -27.54
N ILE A 66 0.16 -0.91 -26.70
CA ILE A 66 -0.51 -1.34 -25.47
C ILE A 66 -1.92 -0.76 -25.52
N GLU A 67 -2.94 -1.61 -25.48
CA GLU A 67 -4.35 -1.21 -25.59
C GLU A 67 -5.20 -1.91 -24.51
N PHE A 68 -6.31 -1.29 -24.12
CA PHE A 68 -7.27 -1.93 -23.22
C PHE A 68 -8.18 -2.89 -23.97
N ILE A 69 -8.50 -4.02 -23.35
CA ILE A 69 -9.35 -5.07 -23.92
C ILE A 69 -10.75 -4.58 -24.28
N ASP A 70 -11.30 -3.62 -23.54
CA ASP A 70 -12.63 -3.07 -23.79
C ASP A 70 -12.60 -1.74 -24.58
N ALA A 71 -11.43 -1.22 -24.94
CA ALA A 71 -11.34 -0.02 -25.76
C ALA A 71 -11.69 -0.28 -27.24
N LYS A 72 -12.09 0.79 -27.93
CA LYS A 72 -12.24 0.80 -29.39
C LYS A 72 -10.84 0.70 -30.04
N ARG A 73 -10.53 -0.47 -30.63
CA ARG A 73 -9.23 -0.77 -31.24
C ARG A 73 -9.41 -1.08 -32.72
N LYS A 74 -8.42 -0.68 -33.53
CA LYS A 74 -8.44 -0.90 -34.99
C LYS A 74 -8.00 -2.33 -35.33
N PRO A 75 -8.58 -2.97 -36.37
CA PRO A 75 -8.10 -4.25 -36.86
C PRO A 75 -6.65 -4.16 -37.38
N ASN A 76 -5.76 -4.97 -36.81
CA ASN A 76 -4.35 -5.09 -37.15
C ASN A 76 -4.00 -6.55 -37.48
N LYS A 77 -4.43 -7.00 -38.66
CA LYS A 77 -4.33 -8.41 -39.13
C LYS A 77 -2.90 -8.94 -39.32
N PHE A 78 -1.89 -8.07 -39.31
CA PHE A 78 -0.48 -8.44 -39.42
C PHE A 78 0.20 -8.63 -38.05
N MET A 79 -0.44 -8.20 -36.96
CA MET A 79 0.09 -8.30 -35.59
C MET A 79 -0.54 -9.46 -34.84
N SER A 80 0.20 -10.03 -33.90
CA SER A 80 -0.34 -10.98 -32.92
C SER A 80 -0.74 -10.24 -31.64
N ALA A 81 -1.80 -10.69 -30.96
CA ALA A 81 -2.20 -10.12 -29.67
C ALA A 81 -1.63 -10.93 -28.50
N ILE A 82 -1.18 -10.24 -27.47
CA ILE A 82 -0.87 -10.83 -26.16
C ILE A 82 -1.93 -10.32 -25.19
N TYR A 83 -2.86 -11.18 -24.78
CA TYR A 83 -3.90 -10.89 -23.81
C TYR A 83 -3.37 -11.12 -22.40
N LEU A 84 -2.87 -10.06 -21.76
CA LEU A 84 -2.48 -10.06 -20.36
C LEU A 84 -3.64 -9.49 -19.53
N VAL A 85 -4.57 -10.35 -19.12
CA VAL A 85 -5.86 -9.95 -18.53
C VAL A 85 -6.31 -10.91 -17.42
N ASP A 86 -7.24 -10.49 -16.57
CA ASP A 86 -7.92 -11.40 -15.66
C ASP A 86 -8.85 -12.34 -16.43
N LEU A 87 -9.04 -13.57 -15.94
CA LEU A 87 -9.91 -14.53 -16.58
C LEU A 87 -11.36 -14.34 -16.09
N THR A 88 -12.03 -13.34 -16.66
CA THR A 88 -13.45 -13.04 -16.41
C THR A 88 -14.30 -13.40 -17.62
N ILE A 89 -15.60 -13.64 -17.41
CA ILE A 89 -16.55 -13.84 -18.51
C ILE A 89 -16.59 -12.62 -19.42
N TYR A 90 -16.55 -11.42 -18.83
CA TYR A 90 -16.42 -10.15 -19.55
C TYR A 90 -15.22 -10.12 -20.50
N ASN A 91 -14.02 -10.42 -20.01
CA ASN A 91 -12.80 -10.44 -20.84
C ASN A 91 -12.84 -11.53 -21.91
N MET A 92 -13.37 -12.72 -21.59
CA MET A 92 -13.56 -13.79 -22.58
C MET A 92 -14.51 -13.37 -23.71
N LYS A 93 -15.62 -12.67 -23.39
CA LYS A 93 -16.51 -12.10 -24.40
C LYS A 93 -15.79 -11.10 -25.31
N CYS A 94 -14.95 -10.22 -24.76
CA CYS A 94 -14.15 -9.31 -25.57
C CYS A 94 -13.19 -10.06 -26.52
N ILE A 95 -12.54 -11.13 -26.05
CA ILE A 95 -11.67 -11.97 -26.87
C ILE A 95 -12.47 -12.66 -27.98
N ILE A 96 -13.65 -13.21 -27.67
CA ILE A 96 -14.55 -13.82 -28.67
C ILE A 96 -14.82 -12.81 -29.79
N THR A 97 -15.14 -11.57 -29.45
CA THR A 97 -15.38 -10.50 -30.43
C THR A 97 -14.15 -10.18 -31.27
N ASP A 98 -12.96 -10.10 -30.67
CA ASP A 98 -11.71 -9.87 -31.41
C ASP A 98 -11.43 -10.98 -32.44
N VAL A 99 -11.68 -12.25 -32.08
CA VAL A 99 -11.52 -13.41 -32.97
C VAL A 99 -12.55 -13.38 -34.10
N GLN A 100 -13.82 -13.16 -33.78
CA GLN A 100 -14.90 -13.07 -34.77
C GLN A 100 -14.69 -11.94 -35.78
N LYS A 101 -14.14 -10.80 -35.33
CA LYS A 101 -13.82 -9.66 -36.19
C LYS A 101 -12.46 -9.76 -36.87
N ASN A 102 -11.72 -10.85 -36.65
CA ASN A 102 -10.37 -11.05 -37.17
C ASN A 102 -9.49 -9.82 -36.91
N ARG A 103 -9.49 -9.33 -35.66
CA ARG A 103 -8.82 -8.08 -35.27
C ARG A 103 -7.30 -8.25 -35.27
N TYR A 104 -6.79 -9.44 -35.00
CA TYR A 104 -5.37 -9.76 -34.97
C TYR A 104 -5.10 -11.10 -35.67
N LYS A 105 -3.84 -11.33 -36.08
CA LYS A 105 -3.41 -12.55 -36.78
C LYS A 105 -3.62 -13.82 -35.95
N SER A 106 -3.22 -13.76 -34.68
CA SER A 106 -3.26 -14.85 -33.70
C SER A 106 -3.21 -14.28 -32.29
N GLY A 107 -3.49 -15.11 -31.28
CA GLY A 107 -3.50 -14.71 -29.88
C GLY A 107 -2.59 -15.54 -29.00
N HIS A 108 -1.99 -14.89 -28.01
CA HIS A 108 -1.39 -15.52 -26.84
C HIS A 108 -2.13 -15.02 -25.60
N ALA A 109 -2.55 -15.91 -24.72
CA ALA A 109 -3.24 -15.55 -23.48
C ALA A 109 -2.32 -15.75 -22.28
N LEU A 110 -2.21 -14.70 -21.46
CA LEU A 110 -1.54 -14.68 -20.17
C LEU A 110 -2.58 -14.32 -19.10
N PHE A 111 -3.30 -15.33 -18.61
CA PHE A 111 -4.39 -15.12 -17.64
C PHE A 111 -3.87 -15.12 -16.19
N LEU A 112 -4.40 -14.20 -15.36
CA LEU A 112 -3.94 -13.96 -13.97
C LEU A 112 -4.01 -15.13 -12.99
N ALA A 113 -4.81 -16.16 -13.27
CA ALA A 113 -4.74 -17.46 -12.62
C ALA A 113 -5.86 -18.37 -13.14
N THR A 114 -5.74 -19.65 -12.81
CA THR A 114 -6.76 -20.67 -13.08
C THR A 114 -8.10 -20.23 -12.49
N PRO A 115 -9.21 -20.38 -13.23
CA PRO A 115 -10.52 -19.98 -12.73
C PRO A 115 -10.96 -20.94 -11.62
N THR A 116 -11.29 -20.40 -10.45
CA THR A 116 -11.83 -21.18 -9.31
C THR A 116 -13.36 -21.11 -9.23
N ASP A 117 -13.96 -20.15 -9.94
CA ASP A 117 -15.41 -19.96 -9.93
C ASP A 117 -16.08 -20.93 -10.93
N PRO A 118 -17.10 -21.71 -10.51
CA PRO A 118 -17.79 -22.65 -11.37
C PRO A 118 -18.39 -22.04 -12.64
N LYS A 119 -18.93 -20.81 -12.58
CA LYS A 119 -19.49 -20.15 -13.76
C LYS A 119 -18.39 -19.81 -14.76
N THR A 120 -17.27 -19.26 -14.28
CA THR A 120 -16.10 -18.96 -15.13
C THR A 120 -15.51 -20.21 -15.75
N ILE A 121 -15.35 -21.29 -14.99
CA ILE A 121 -14.86 -22.59 -15.49
C ILE A 121 -15.78 -23.14 -16.58
N HIS A 122 -17.10 -23.12 -16.34
CA HIS A 122 -18.09 -23.59 -17.30
C HIS A 122 -18.05 -22.76 -18.59
N PHE A 123 -18.00 -21.43 -18.49
CA PHE A 123 -17.93 -20.56 -19.65
C PHE A 123 -16.64 -20.78 -20.45
N PHE A 124 -15.49 -20.90 -19.77
CA PHE A 124 -14.20 -21.16 -20.40
C PHE A 124 -14.24 -22.45 -21.24
N LYS A 125 -14.83 -23.53 -20.72
CA LYS A 125 -14.97 -24.82 -21.41
C LYS A 125 -16.12 -24.89 -22.42
N SER A 126 -16.96 -23.87 -22.50
CA SER A 126 -18.16 -23.89 -23.34
C SER A 126 -17.84 -23.82 -24.83
N ASN A 127 -18.81 -24.19 -25.68
CA ASN A 127 -18.75 -24.02 -27.14
C ASN A 127 -18.70 -22.55 -27.59
N GLN A 128 -18.87 -21.60 -26.67
CA GLN A 128 -18.71 -20.17 -26.96
C GLN A 128 -17.25 -19.74 -26.90
N PHE A 129 -16.41 -20.42 -26.11
CA PHE A 129 -15.00 -20.07 -25.91
C PHE A 129 -14.06 -21.20 -26.37
N MET A 130 -13.56 -22.07 -25.47
CA MET A 130 -12.59 -23.10 -25.88
C MET A 130 -13.18 -24.21 -26.75
N GLY A 131 -14.48 -24.47 -26.69
CA GLY A 131 -15.16 -25.40 -27.59
C GLY A 131 -15.42 -24.82 -28.99
N ASN A 132 -15.15 -23.53 -29.21
CA ASN A 132 -15.25 -22.91 -30.53
C ASN A 132 -13.95 -23.14 -31.32
N GLU A 133 -14.05 -23.79 -32.48
CA GLU A 133 -12.90 -24.15 -33.32
C GLU A 133 -12.07 -22.92 -33.74
N GLN A 134 -12.71 -21.77 -34.01
CA GLN A 134 -12.00 -20.55 -34.39
C GLN A 134 -11.11 -20.04 -33.25
N ILE A 135 -11.61 -20.09 -32.03
CA ILE A 135 -10.88 -19.62 -30.84
C ILE A 135 -9.79 -20.63 -30.46
N PHE A 136 -10.11 -21.92 -30.53
CA PHE A 136 -9.15 -22.99 -30.30
C PHE A 136 -7.94 -22.87 -31.24
N ASN A 137 -8.17 -22.65 -32.53
CA ASN A 137 -7.11 -22.43 -33.52
C ASN A 137 -6.40 -21.08 -33.33
N TYR A 138 -7.13 -20.03 -32.96
CA TYR A 138 -6.56 -18.70 -32.70
C TYR A 138 -5.50 -18.71 -31.59
N PHE A 139 -5.69 -19.57 -30.58
CA PHE A 139 -4.75 -19.81 -29.49
C PHE A 139 -3.83 -21.02 -29.71
N ASN A 140 -3.61 -21.44 -30.96
CA ASN A 140 -2.77 -22.58 -31.33
C ASN A 140 -3.10 -23.84 -30.52
N GLN A 141 -4.36 -24.29 -30.59
CA GLN A 141 -4.84 -25.50 -29.92
C GLN A 141 -4.66 -25.47 -28.38
N SER A 142 -4.71 -24.28 -27.79
CA SER A 142 -4.48 -23.97 -26.37
C SER A 142 -3.02 -23.89 -25.92
N ASP A 143 -2.04 -24.19 -26.78
CA ASP A 143 -0.61 -24.08 -26.43
C ASP A 143 -0.18 -22.64 -26.10
N SER A 144 -0.89 -21.66 -26.67
CA SER A 144 -0.64 -20.24 -26.43
C SER A 144 -1.39 -19.68 -25.22
N ILE A 145 -2.05 -20.51 -24.41
CA ILE A 145 -2.73 -20.10 -23.17
C ILE A 145 -1.86 -20.48 -21.97
N LYS A 146 -1.45 -19.48 -21.19
CA LYS A 146 -0.70 -19.66 -19.95
C LYS A 146 -1.42 -18.96 -18.80
N PHE A 147 -1.40 -19.60 -17.64
CA PHE A 147 -1.82 -18.99 -16.38
C PHE A 147 -0.59 -18.49 -15.63
N ILE A 148 -0.62 -17.24 -15.20
CA ILE A 148 0.49 -16.55 -14.54
C ILE A 148 0.05 -16.07 -13.16
N GLN A 149 0.98 -15.92 -12.22
CA GLN A 149 0.65 -15.68 -10.80
C GLN A 149 1.20 -14.33 -10.37
N ILE A 150 0.56 -13.25 -10.84
CA ILE A 150 0.99 -11.86 -10.62
C ILE A 150 -0.10 -11.00 -9.97
N GLY A 151 -1.16 -11.59 -9.45
CA GLY A 151 -2.34 -10.86 -8.96
C GLY A 151 -2.15 -10.13 -7.63
N LEU A 152 -0.93 -10.07 -7.08
CA LEU A 152 -0.61 -9.21 -5.93
C LEU A 152 -0.16 -7.83 -6.41
N TYR A 153 -0.46 -6.78 -5.65
CA TYR A 153 0.02 -5.42 -5.90
C TYR A 153 1.23 -5.12 -4.98
N PRO A 154 2.44 -4.93 -5.52
CA PRO A 154 3.62 -4.64 -4.70
C PRO A 154 3.67 -3.15 -4.32
N GLU A 155 3.21 -2.84 -3.11
CA GLU A 155 3.19 -1.47 -2.58
C GLU A 155 4.61 -0.98 -2.25
N GLU A 156 5.41 -1.79 -1.58
CA GLU A 156 6.82 -1.51 -1.30
C GLU A 156 7.66 -2.75 -1.56
N SER A 157 8.98 -2.65 -1.42
CA SER A 157 9.90 -3.79 -1.55
C SER A 157 9.51 -5.01 -0.72
N ARG A 158 8.82 -4.84 0.41
CA ARG A 158 8.40 -5.91 1.33
C ARG A 158 6.93 -5.85 1.74
N VAL A 159 6.17 -4.94 1.12
CA VAL A 159 4.75 -4.73 1.43
C VAL A 159 3.92 -5.01 0.19
N PHE A 160 2.90 -5.86 0.32
CA PHE A 160 1.98 -6.16 -0.78
C PHE A 160 0.52 -5.96 -0.38
N LEU A 161 -0.30 -5.60 -1.36
CA LEU A 161 -1.74 -5.52 -1.22
C LEU A 161 -2.43 -6.55 -2.11
N THR A 162 -3.64 -6.93 -1.70
CA THR A 162 -4.49 -7.85 -2.44
C THR A 162 -5.02 -7.21 -3.73
N ASP A 163 -5.22 -5.90 -3.71
CA ASP A 163 -5.51 -5.06 -4.86
C ASP A 163 -5.04 -3.62 -4.57
N ASN A 164 -5.16 -2.70 -5.53
CA ASN A 164 -4.73 -1.31 -5.39
C ASN A 164 -5.88 -0.30 -5.22
N LYS A 165 -7.11 -0.78 -4.98
CA LYS A 165 -8.33 0.03 -4.97
C LYS A 165 -9.02 0.02 -3.62
N THR A 166 -9.00 -1.10 -2.91
CA THR A 166 -9.62 -1.30 -1.61
C THR A 166 -8.98 -0.35 -0.61
N LYS A 167 -9.75 0.67 -0.20
CA LYS A 167 -9.30 1.66 0.79
C LYS A 167 -9.40 1.11 2.21
N ASN A 168 -10.47 0.39 2.50
CA ASN A 168 -10.71 -0.20 3.81
C ASN A 168 -11.52 -1.50 3.67
N SER A 169 -10.95 -2.61 4.13
CA SER A 169 -11.57 -3.94 4.11
C SER A 169 -12.33 -4.29 5.39
N MET A 170 -12.23 -3.49 6.45
CA MET A 170 -12.93 -3.71 7.71
C MET A 170 -14.44 -3.93 7.54
N PRO A 171 -15.20 -3.10 6.78
CA PRO A 171 -16.62 -3.35 6.58
C PRO A 171 -16.92 -4.68 5.89
N ILE A 172 -16.05 -5.16 4.98
CA ILE A 172 -16.26 -6.45 4.30
C ILE A 172 -16.28 -7.59 5.32
N TYR A 173 -15.36 -7.57 6.29
CA TYR A 173 -15.19 -8.66 7.25
C TYR A 173 -16.06 -8.56 8.51
N PHE A 174 -16.29 -7.34 9.00
CA PHE A 174 -16.89 -7.11 10.31
C PHE A 174 -18.32 -6.54 10.23
N ASN A 175 -18.82 -6.16 9.05
CA ASN A 175 -20.22 -5.80 8.87
C ASN A 175 -21.08 -7.03 8.51
N ASP A 176 -22.08 -7.32 9.32
CA ASP A 176 -23.02 -8.43 9.10
C ASP A 176 -23.75 -8.35 7.74
N ASN A 177 -23.99 -7.13 7.23
CA ASN A 177 -24.64 -6.89 5.95
C ASN A 177 -23.73 -7.20 4.75
N CYS A 178 -22.42 -7.44 4.96
CA CYS A 178 -21.43 -7.74 3.92
C CYS A 178 -21.04 -9.23 3.86
N SER A 179 -21.77 -10.10 4.58
CA SER A 179 -21.45 -11.54 4.69
C SER A 179 -21.31 -12.26 3.33
N GLU A 180 -22.05 -11.85 2.31
CA GLU A 180 -21.93 -12.39 0.95
C GLU A 180 -20.59 -12.09 0.28
N LEU A 181 -19.95 -10.96 0.63
CA LEU A 181 -18.67 -10.53 0.06
C LEU A 181 -17.47 -11.20 0.74
N VAL A 182 -17.60 -11.64 2.00
CA VAL A 182 -16.52 -12.22 2.80
C VAL A 182 -15.84 -13.38 2.07
N ARG A 183 -16.62 -14.31 1.49
CA ARG A 183 -16.06 -15.46 0.78
C ARG A 183 -15.28 -15.07 -0.47
N HIS A 184 -15.75 -14.04 -1.19
CA HIS A 184 -15.02 -13.51 -2.35
C HIS A 184 -13.71 -12.86 -1.92
N GLN A 185 -13.73 -12.08 -0.83
CA GLN A 185 -12.53 -11.46 -0.29
C GLN A 185 -11.49 -12.48 0.20
N ILE A 186 -11.93 -13.53 0.90
CA ILE A 186 -11.05 -14.64 1.33
C ILE A 186 -10.35 -15.30 0.14
N LYS A 187 -11.09 -15.54 -0.96
CA LYS A 187 -10.49 -16.09 -2.20
C LYS A 187 -9.44 -15.16 -2.81
N LEU A 188 -9.66 -13.85 -2.78
CA LEU A 188 -8.69 -12.87 -3.27
C LEU A 188 -7.44 -12.81 -2.38
N ALA A 189 -7.61 -12.80 -1.06
CA ALA A 189 -6.51 -12.86 -0.09
C ALA A 189 -5.64 -14.11 -0.31
N ALA A 190 -6.27 -15.29 -0.36
CA ALA A 190 -5.61 -16.56 -0.63
C ALA A 190 -4.88 -16.57 -1.98
N ARG A 191 -5.47 -15.97 -3.02
CA ARG A 191 -4.85 -15.85 -4.34
C ARG A 191 -3.62 -14.95 -4.32
N SER A 192 -3.68 -13.81 -3.62
CA SER A 192 -2.53 -12.92 -3.42
C SER A 192 -1.37 -13.64 -2.70
N LEU A 193 -1.69 -14.41 -1.67
CA LEU A 193 -0.73 -15.25 -0.97
C LEU A 193 -0.14 -16.35 -1.85
N LEU A 194 -0.94 -17.00 -2.69
CA LEU A 194 -0.44 -17.96 -3.68
C LEU A 194 0.54 -17.29 -4.66
N ASN A 195 0.19 -16.12 -5.19
CA ASN A 195 1.08 -15.36 -6.09
C ASN A 195 2.42 -15.07 -5.40
N LEU A 196 2.37 -14.64 -4.14
CA LEU A 196 3.57 -14.34 -3.35
C LEU A 196 4.46 -15.58 -3.19
N MET A 197 3.87 -16.73 -2.86
CA MET A 197 4.61 -18.00 -2.72
C MET A 197 5.27 -18.42 -4.02
N ILE A 198 4.61 -18.22 -5.16
CA ILE A 198 5.13 -18.63 -6.46
C ILE A 198 6.22 -17.68 -6.95
N ILE A 199 6.02 -16.36 -6.82
CA ILE A 199 7.01 -15.35 -7.19
C ILE A 199 8.28 -15.48 -6.34
N THR A 200 8.13 -15.84 -5.06
CA THR A 200 9.28 -16.05 -4.18
C THR A 200 9.86 -17.46 -4.30
N GLY A 201 9.13 -18.44 -4.81
CA GLY A 201 9.57 -19.84 -4.86
C GLY A 201 9.61 -20.47 -3.47
N GLU A 202 8.52 -20.32 -2.71
CA GLU A 202 8.40 -20.79 -1.33
C GLU A 202 7.18 -21.68 -1.14
N PHE A 203 7.26 -22.65 -0.22
CA PHE A 203 6.13 -23.48 0.22
C PHE A 203 6.10 -23.51 1.75
N PRO A 204 5.35 -22.62 2.42
CA PRO A 204 5.56 -22.32 3.84
C PRO A 204 4.84 -23.30 4.78
N PHE A 205 5.22 -23.28 6.06
CA PHE A 205 4.35 -23.69 7.16
C PHE A 205 3.27 -22.62 7.37
N VAL A 206 2.00 -23.02 7.45
CA VAL A 206 0.89 -22.07 7.64
C VAL A 206 0.48 -22.03 9.11
N ARG A 207 0.53 -20.84 9.70
CA ARG A 207 0.00 -20.53 11.04
C ARG A 207 -1.02 -19.41 10.92
N TYR A 208 -1.99 -19.40 11.82
CA TYR A 208 -3.04 -18.38 11.82
C TYR A 208 -3.42 -17.96 13.23
N TYR A 209 -3.84 -16.71 13.42
CA TYR A 209 -4.34 -16.20 14.69
C TYR A 209 -5.70 -16.83 15.03
N SER A 210 -5.80 -17.37 16.25
CA SER A 210 -7.00 -17.96 16.81
C SER A 210 -7.27 -17.36 18.19
N PRO A 211 -8.15 -16.34 18.30
CA PRO A 211 -8.46 -15.73 19.59
C PRO A 211 -9.15 -16.72 20.52
N GLN A 212 -8.71 -16.75 21.79
CA GLN A 212 -9.38 -17.57 22.82
C GLN A 212 -10.66 -16.88 23.30
N HIS A 213 -11.76 -17.62 23.36
CA HIS A 213 -13.10 -17.14 23.76
C HIS A 213 -13.60 -15.90 22.98
N PRO A 214 -13.67 -15.96 21.64
CA PRO A 214 -14.07 -14.80 20.85
C PRO A 214 -15.56 -14.47 21.01
N THR A 215 -15.87 -13.17 21.03
CA THR A 215 -17.25 -12.67 21.08
C THR A 215 -17.80 -12.23 19.72
N HIS A 216 -16.96 -12.22 18.69
CA HIS A 216 -17.29 -11.68 17.37
C HIS A 216 -17.26 -12.74 16.27
N ARG A 217 -18.09 -12.54 15.24
CA ARG A 217 -18.31 -13.52 14.16
C ARG A 217 -17.08 -13.77 13.29
N ALA A 218 -16.25 -12.75 13.06
CA ALA A 218 -15.05 -12.86 12.24
C ALA A 218 -13.88 -13.59 12.91
N SER A 219 -14.07 -14.18 14.10
CA SER A 219 -12.99 -14.86 14.84
C SER A 219 -12.40 -16.09 14.15
N THR A 220 -13.12 -16.70 13.20
CA THR A 220 -12.62 -17.81 12.37
C THR A 220 -12.10 -17.33 11.00
N LEU A 221 -12.01 -16.01 10.76
CA LEU A 221 -11.58 -15.45 9.48
C LEU A 221 -10.19 -15.93 9.09
N CYS A 222 -9.23 -15.86 10.02
CA CYS A 222 -7.86 -16.27 9.79
C CYS A 222 -7.74 -17.75 9.39
N GLU A 223 -8.56 -18.61 10.01
CA GLU A 223 -8.62 -20.04 9.67
C GLU A 223 -9.17 -20.26 8.25
N PHE A 224 -10.24 -19.56 7.87
CA PHE A 224 -10.80 -19.68 6.52
C PHE A 224 -9.85 -19.16 5.43
N ILE A 225 -9.06 -18.13 5.71
CA ILE A 225 -8.01 -17.67 4.79
C ILE A 225 -6.91 -18.75 4.68
N ALA A 226 -6.49 -19.35 5.79
CA ALA A 226 -5.51 -20.42 5.79
C ALA A 226 -5.99 -21.65 5.01
N GLU A 227 -7.25 -22.04 5.19
CA GLU A 227 -7.89 -23.14 4.46
C GLU A 227 -7.95 -22.87 2.96
N GLU A 228 -8.44 -21.71 2.56
CA GLU A 228 -8.59 -21.36 1.14
C GLU A 228 -7.22 -21.20 0.46
N PHE A 229 -6.22 -20.63 1.15
CA PHE A 229 -4.84 -20.61 0.67
C PHE A 229 -4.29 -22.02 0.46
N GLN A 230 -4.45 -22.90 1.47
CA GLN A 230 -3.98 -24.28 1.36
C GLN A 230 -4.68 -25.03 0.22
N ARG A 231 -5.98 -24.79 0.01
CA ARG A 231 -6.72 -25.36 -1.12
C ARG A 231 -6.12 -24.93 -2.46
N GLN A 232 -5.84 -23.64 -2.62
CA GLN A 232 -5.31 -23.08 -3.87
C GLN A 232 -3.87 -23.51 -4.14
N ILE A 233 -2.99 -23.56 -3.13
CA ILE A 233 -1.61 -24.01 -3.31
C ILE A 233 -1.55 -25.52 -3.60
N ASP A 234 -2.38 -26.34 -2.95
CA ASP A 234 -2.49 -27.78 -3.26
C ASP A 234 -2.97 -28.00 -4.71
N GLU A 235 -3.91 -27.18 -5.19
CA GLU A 235 -4.38 -27.20 -6.58
C GLU A 235 -3.28 -26.79 -7.55
N TYR A 236 -2.49 -25.78 -7.21
CA TYR A 236 -1.33 -25.38 -7.99
C TYR A 236 -0.28 -26.50 -8.09
N CYS A 237 0.05 -27.17 -6.99
CA CYS A 237 0.99 -28.31 -6.96
C CYS A 237 0.51 -29.49 -7.83
N ARG A 238 -0.81 -29.73 -7.94
CA ARG A 238 -1.34 -30.82 -8.78
C ARG A 238 -1.15 -30.58 -10.28
N VAL A 239 -1.05 -29.32 -10.68
CA VAL A 239 -0.99 -28.90 -12.09
C VAL A 239 0.45 -28.56 -12.52
N ASN A 240 1.34 -28.28 -11.57
CA ASN A 240 2.72 -27.85 -11.84
C ASN A 240 3.70 -28.82 -11.16
N ASP A 241 4.25 -29.75 -11.95
CA ASP A 241 5.18 -30.80 -11.45
C ASP A 241 6.50 -30.23 -10.89
N ASP A 242 6.86 -29.00 -11.26
CA ASP A 242 8.04 -28.28 -10.79
C ASP A 242 7.84 -27.56 -9.44
N TYR A 243 6.66 -27.72 -8.82
CA TYR A 243 6.30 -27.10 -7.56
C TYR A 243 5.70 -28.12 -6.55
N PRO A 244 6.09 -28.11 -5.26
CA PRO A 244 6.94 -27.13 -4.58
C PRO A 244 8.42 -27.23 -4.99
N PRO A 245 9.20 -26.13 -4.85
CA PRO A 245 10.61 -26.13 -5.21
C PRO A 245 11.39 -27.17 -4.39
N PRO A 246 12.48 -27.74 -4.95
CA PRO A 246 13.28 -28.73 -4.25
C PRO A 246 13.77 -28.21 -2.90
N TYR A 247 13.70 -29.07 -1.89
CA TYR A 247 14.19 -28.76 -0.56
C TYR A 247 15.68 -28.39 -0.61
N THR A 248 16.01 -27.24 -0.03
CA THR A 248 17.39 -26.76 0.11
C THR A 248 17.86 -27.04 1.54
N PRO A 249 18.81 -27.96 1.77
CA PRO A 249 19.21 -28.39 3.12
C PRO A 249 19.65 -27.25 4.05
N ASP A 250 20.31 -26.24 3.50
CA ASP A 250 20.86 -25.11 4.26
C ASP A 250 19.84 -23.97 4.47
N LYS A 251 18.60 -24.12 3.97
CA LYS A 251 17.55 -23.09 4.06
C LYS A 251 16.41 -23.59 4.94
N PRO A 252 16.15 -22.97 6.10
CA PRO A 252 14.96 -23.28 6.88
C PRO A 252 13.70 -23.01 6.07
N ARG A 253 12.71 -23.90 6.15
CA ARG A 253 11.42 -23.75 5.46
C ARG A 253 10.76 -22.44 5.87
N SER A 254 10.13 -21.77 4.91
CA SER A 254 9.42 -20.52 5.13
C SER A 254 8.18 -20.70 6.01
N ILE A 255 7.69 -19.59 6.58
CA ILE A 255 6.50 -19.58 7.43
C ILE A 255 5.55 -18.50 6.93
N LEU A 256 4.26 -18.82 6.82
CA LEU A 256 3.17 -17.89 6.56
C LEU A 256 2.35 -17.75 7.84
N LEU A 257 2.23 -16.53 8.34
CA LEU A 257 1.39 -16.16 9.47
C LEU A 257 0.20 -15.32 8.98
N ILE A 258 -1.01 -15.81 9.22
CA ILE A 258 -2.27 -15.09 8.91
C ILE A 258 -2.86 -14.53 10.20
N THR A 259 -3.20 -13.25 10.20
CA THR A 259 -3.79 -12.56 11.35
C THR A 259 -4.92 -11.65 10.87
N ASP A 260 -5.68 -11.07 11.80
CA ASP A 260 -6.69 -10.07 11.50
C ASP A 260 -6.55 -8.86 12.43
N ARG A 261 -7.33 -7.81 12.14
CA ARG A 261 -7.26 -6.55 12.86
C ARG A 261 -7.58 -6.65 14.36
N THR A 262 -8.22 -7.74 14.80
CA THR A 262 -8.54 -7.96 16.21
C THR A 262 -7.33 -8.39 17.05
N LEU A 263 -6.20 -8.75 16.43
CA LEU A 263 -4.94 -9.01 17.12
C LEU A 263 -4.44 -7.79 17.93
N ASP A 264 -4.60 -6.59 17.36
CA ASP A 264 -4.16 -5.33 17.96
C ASP A 264 -5.04 -4.17 17.51
N LEU A 265 -5.76 -3.58 18.47
CA LEU A 265 -6.63 -2.42 18.25
C LEU A 265 -5.98 -1.11 18.68
N TYR A 266 -4.81 -1.14 19.34
CA TYR A 266 -4.08 0.06 19.75
C TYR A 266 -3.25 0.63 18.60
N ALA A 267 -2.49 -0.22 17.89
CA ALA A 267 -1.62 0.19 16.78
C ALA A 267 -2.28 1.15 15.77
N PRO A 268 -3.53 0.92 15.29
CA PRO A 268 -4.16 1.84 14.34
C PRO A 268 -4.64 3.16 14.93
N LEU A 269 -4.57 3.37 16.26
CA LEU A 269 -5.03 4.61 16.91
C LEU A 269 -3.88 5.52 17.37
N LEU A 270 -2.66 5.01 17.47
CA LEU A 270 -1.55 5.75 18.09
C LEU A 270 -0.92 6.76 17.13
N HIS A 271 -0.55 7.92 17.66
CA HIS A 271 0.31 8.85 16.95
C HIS A 271 1.72 8.26 16.89
N GLU A 272 2.22 8.05 15.67
CA GLU A 272 3.55 7.52 15.39
C GLU A 272 4.47 8.63 14.92
N PHE A 273 5.71 8.66 15.43
CA PHE A 273 6.68 9.72 15.14
C PHE A 273 7.81 9.29 14.20
N THR A 274 7.64 8.15 13.53
CA THR A 274 8.49 7.79 12.38
C THR A 274 7.98 8.45 11.12
N TYR A 275 8.90 8.89 10.25
CA TYR A 275 8.59 9.85 9.18
C TYR A 275 7.38 9.48 8.31
N GLN A 276 7.32 8.27 7.75
CA GLN A 276 6.20 7.84 6.90
C GLN A 276 4.88 7.77 7.68
N ALA A 277 4.90 7.15 8.86
CA ALA A 277 3.69 6.97 9.66
C ALA A 277 3.13 8.33 10.11
N MET A 278 4.00 9.24 10.55
CA MET A 278 3.63 10.59 10.96
C MET A 278 3.04 11.38 9.80
N ALA A 279 3.71 11.40 8.64
CA ALA A 279 3.25 12.13 7.47
C ALA A 279 1.88 11.63 6.97
N MET A 280 1.66 10.32 6.95
CA MET A 280 0.40 9.72 6.50
C MET A 280 -0.75 9.87 7.52
N ASP A 281 -0.45 10.26 8.76
CA ASP A 281 -1.42 10.52 9.83
C ASP A 281 -1.83 12.01 9.89
N ILE A 282 -0.86 12.94 9.95
CA ILE A 282 -1.16 14.32 10.35
C ILE A 282 -1.25 15.32 9.19
N VAL A 283 -0.64 15.01 8.04
CA VAL A 283 -0.62 15.90 6.85
C VAL A 283 -1.88 15.66 6.04
N GLU A 284 -2.78 16.64 6.03
CA GLU A 284 -4.16 16.48 5.52
C GLU A 284 -4.24 15.97 4.07
N SER A 285 -3.35 16.45 3.19
CA SER A 285 -3.33 16.04 1.79
C SER A 285 -2.97 14.56 1.61
N LEU A 286 -2.02 14.06 2.42
CA LEU A 286 -1.62 12.66 2.47
C LEU A 286 -2.67 11.80 3.18
N GLU A 287 -3.14 12.21 4.36
CA GLU A 287 -4.13 11.49 5.17
C GLU A 287 -5.42 11.21 4.38
N ARG A 288 -5.87 12.16 3.55
CA ARG A 288 -7.13 12.04 2.79
C ARG A 288 -6.98 11.39 1.41
N ASN A 289 -5.90 11.72 0.70
CA ASN A 289 -5.78 11.41 -0.73
C ASN A 289 -4.58 10.54 -1.07
N GLY A 290 -3.65 10.32 -0.14
CA GLY A 290 -2.37 9.66 -0.40
C GLY A 290 -1.45 10.45 -1.35
N VAL A 291 -1.70 11.76 -1.52
CA VAL A 291 -0.94 12.64 -2.41
C VAL A 291 -0.56 13.89 -1.64
N TYR A 292 0.74 14.13 -1.52
CA TYR A 292 1.28 15.34 -0.92
C TYR A 292 1.19 16.50 -1.90
N LYS A 293 0.68 17.64 -1.44
CA LYS A 293 0.58 18.87 -2.23
C LYS A 293 1.40 19.96 -1.58
N TYR A 294 2.39 20.49 -2.29
CA TYR A 294 3.28 21.54 -1.79
C TYR A 294 3.67 22.51 -2.89
N SER A 295 4.12 23.70 -2.49
CA SER A 295 4.61 24.73 -3.41
C SER A 295 6.13 24.77 -3.38
N ALA A 296 6.77 24.76 -4.55
CA ALA A 296 8.20 24.86 -4.70
C ALA A 296 8.60 25.89 -5.76
N GLU A 297 9.77 26.51 -5.58
CA GLU A 297 10.34 27.48 -6.51
C GLU A 297 11.17 26.78 -7.58
N ASN A 298 10.97 27.14 -8.84
CA ASN A 298 11.77 26.64 -9.96
C ASN A 298 13.05 27.47 -10.18
N GLU A 299 13.88 27.09 -11.15
CA GLU A 299 15.14 27.80 -11.49
C GLU A 299 14.93 29.27 -11.92
N ALA A 300 13.73 29.61 -12.38
CA ALA A 300 13.35 30.95 -12.80
C ALA A 300 12.76 31.79 -11.66
N GLY A 301 12.66 31.24 -10.45
CA GLY A 301 12.07 31.91 -9.29
C GLY A 301 10.54 31.85 -9.22
N GLU A 302 9.90 31.08 -10.09
CA GLU A 302 8.45 30.94 -10.12
C GLU A 302 7.99 29.85 -9.15
N LYS A 303 6.96 30.16 -8.35
CA LYS A 303 6.32 29.17 -7.49
C LYS A 303 5.40 28.27 -8.30
N MET A 304 5.60 26.96 -8.17
CA MET A 304 4.78 25.94 -8.80
C MET A 304 4.15 25.06 -7.72
N ASP A 305 2.87 24.75 -7.90
CA ASP A 305 2.19 23.73 -7.10
C ASP A 305 2.54 22.34 -7.63
N ILE A 306 3.06 21.50 -6.75
CA ILE A 306 3.53 20.16 -7.06
C ILE A 306 2.68 19.15 -6.29
N GLU A 307 2.25 18.11 -6.99
CA GLU A 307 1.66 16.92 -6.39
C GLU A 307 2.67 15.77 -6.43
N ALA A 308 2.92 15.14 -5.28
CA ALA A 308 3.85 14.03 -5.14
C ALA A 308 3.22 12.88 -4.37
N LYS A 309 3.44 11.65 -4.84
CA LYS A 309 3.16 10.43 -4.07
C LYS A 309 4.42 9.97 -3.35
N LEU A 310 4.25 9.28 -2.23
CA LEU A 310 5.34 8.72 -1.43
C LEU A 310 5.56 7.22 -1.70
N ASP A 311 5.34 6.82 -2.96
CA ASP A 311 5.40 5.43 -3.42
C ASP A 311 6.58 5.18 -4.39
N ASP A 312 7.51 6.13 -4.53
CA ASP A 312 8.71 5.98 -5.38
C ASP A 312 9.78 5.10 -4.70
N GLU A 313 9.78 3.81 -5.04
CA GLU A 313 10.80 2.85 -4.60
C GLU A 313 12.15 2.98 -5.35
N ASP A 314 12.30 3.98 -6.23
CA ASP A 314 13.59 4.39 -6.80
C ASP A 314 14.17 5.63 -6.07
N ASP A 315 13.48 6.15 -5.05
CA ASP A 315 13.96 7.18 -4.15
C ASP A 315 14.78 6.59 -2.99
N GLU A 316 16.10 6.58 -3.17
CA GLU A 316 17.04 6.13 -2.13
C GLU A 316 16.96 7.00 -0.86
N ASP A 317 16.60 8.28 -0.95
CA ASP A 317 16.45 9.13 0.24
C ASP A 317 15.25 8.67 1.05
N TRP A 318 14.08 8.57 0.40
CA TRP A 318 12.84 8.09 1.00
C TRP A 318 13.03 6.73 1.69
N ILE A 319 13.54 5.73 0.98
CA ILE A 319 13.72 4.36 1.50
C ILE A 319 14.57 4.35 2.78
N ASN A 320 15.62 5.16 2.82
CA ASN A 320 16.55 5.19 3.95
C ASN A 320 15.99 5.93 5.17
N ILE A 321 15.06 6.88 5.00
CA ILE A 321 14.60 7.75 6.09
C ILE A 321 13.15 7.56 6.52
N ARG A 322 12.32 6.89 5.72
CA ARG A 322 10.87 6.73 5.95
C ARG A 322 10.51 6.01 7.25
N HIS A 323 11.39 5.12 7.71
CA HIS A 323 11.19 4.31 8.93
C HIS A 323 11.93 4.88 10.15
N LEU A 324 12.73 5.92 9.98
CA LEU A 324 13.44 6.57 11.09
C LEU A 324 12.52 7.52 11.84
N HIS A 325 12.91 7.84 13.08
CA HIS A 325 12.23 8.87 13.85
C HIS A 325 12.35 10.23 13.12
N ILE A 326 11.29 11.04 13.13
CA ILE A 326 11.20 12.27 12.33
C ILE A 326 12.37 13.24 12.54
N ILE A 327 12.90 13.30 13.77
CA ILE A 327 14.08 14.10 14.11
C ILE A 327 15.32 13.60 13.35
N GLU A 328 15.54 12.30 13.33
CA GLU A 328 16.69 11.68 12.66
C GLU A 328 16.58 11.87 11.14
N SER A 329 15.38 11.69 10.57
CA SER A 329 15.11 11.97 9.15
C SER A 329 15.40 13.43 8.78
N SER A 330 15.03 14.38 9.65
CA SER A 330 15.31 15.80 9.48
C SER A 330 16.83 16.09 9.46
N GLU A 331 17.56 15.52 10.42
CA GLU A 331 19.02 15.67 10.52
C GLU A 331 19.73 15.09 9.26
N ILE A 332 19.30 13.93 8.77
CA ILE A 332 19.86 13.30 7.56
C ILE A 332 19.63 14.16 6.32
N ILE A 333 18.40 14.63 6.08
CA ILE A 333 18.07 15.47 4.93
C ILE A 333 18.84 16.79 4.98
N PHE A 334 18.94 17.42 6.15
CA PHE A 334 19.71 18.64 6.34
C PHE A 334 21.20 18.45 6.00
N ASN A 335 21.78 17.34 6.45
CA ASN A 335 23.18 17.01 6.16
C ASN A 335 23.40 16.77 4.66
N LYS A 336 22.47 16.06 3.98
CA LYS A 336 22.53 15.86 2.52
C LYS A 336 22.48 17.18 1.74
N ILE A 337 21.58 18.09 2.10
CA ILE A 337 21.51 19.44 1.51
C ILE A 337 22.84 20.19 1.71
N SER A 338 23.40 20.13 2.92
CA SER A 338 24.66 20.80 3.25
C SER A 338 25.84 20.21 2.48
N GLU A 339 25.89 18.89 2.31
CA GLU A 339 26.90 18.19 1.51
C GLU A 339 26.79 18.52 0.02
N LEU A 340 25.58 18.57 -0.53
CA LEU A 340 25.33 18.95 -1.92
C LEU A 340 25.88 20.36 -2.21
N ILE A 341 25.64 21.30 -1.30
CA ILE A 341 26.16 22.68 -1.39
C ILE A 341 27.68 22.71 -1.24
N LYS A 342 28.24 21.92 -0.32
CA LYS A 342 29.68 21.84 -0.08
C LYS A 342 30.44 21.30 -1.29
N ASN A 343 29.88 20.29 -1.96
CA ASN A 343 30.49 19.61 -3.10
C ASN A 343 30.41 20.41 -4.42
N ASN A 344 29.56 21.45 -4.47
CA ASN A 344 29.37 22.29 -5.65
C ASN A 344 29.73 23.79 -5.40
N PRO A 345 30.96 24.10 -4.96
CA PRO A 345 31.35 25.45 -4.55
C PRO A 345 31.37 26.50 -5.67
N LEU A 346 31.60 26.07 -6.91
CA LEU A 346 31.75 26.97 -8.06
C LEU A 346 30.43 27.51 -8.60
N MET A 347 29.29 27.01 -8.08
CA MET A 347 27.95 27.36 -8.57
C MET A 347 27.14 28.17 -7.55
N ILE A 348 27.70 28.46 -6.37
CA ILE A 348 26.96 29.02 -5.22
C ILE A 348 27.82 30.01 -4.42
N ASP A 349 27.25 31.17 -4.08
CA ASP A 349 27.88 32.13 -3.17
C ASP A 349 27.64 31.74 -1.69
N ARG A 350 28.65 31.13 -1.06
CA ARG A 350 28.59 30.57 0.30
C ARG A 350 28.31 31.61 1.40
N SER A 351 28.52 32.88 1.11
CA SER A 351 28.38 33.98 2.08
C SER A 351 26.95 34.18 2.59
N LYS A 352 25.94 33.62 1.89
CA LYS A 352 24.51 33.75 2.21
C LYS A 352 23.88 32.53 2.88
N ALA A 353 24.62 31.44 3.09
CA ALA A 353 24.03 30.13 3.44
C ALA A 353 24.12 29.83 4.95
N SER A 354 23.21 30.36 5.77
CA SER A 354 23.21 30.02 7.21
C SER A 354 21.89 29.44 7.72
N THR A 355 20.76 29.81 7.13
CA THR A 355 19.44 29.31 7.55
C THR A 355 18.92 28.22 6.63
N SER A 356 18.00 27.40 7.13
CA SER A 356 17.32 26.37 6.32
C SER A 356 16.68 26.94 5.05
N SER A 357 16.16 28.17 5.09
CA SER A 357 15.54 28.83 3.94
C SER A 357 16.59 29.26 2.91
N ASP A 358 17.76 29.75 3.37
CA ASP A 358 18.87 30.10 2.47
C ASP A 358 19.40 28.87 1.75
N LEU A 359 19.52 27.73 2.45
CA LEU A 359 19.96 26.47 1.85
C LEU A 359 18.97 25.98 0.77
N MET A 360 17.66 26.11 1.01
CA MET A 360 16.64 25.75 0.03
C MET A 360 16.65 26.67 -1.18
N TYR A 361 16.85 27.98 -1.00
CA TYR A 361 17.03 28.92 -2.10
C TYR A 361 18.24 28.55 -2.98
N ILE A 362 19.35 28.19 -2.35
CA ILE A 362 20.55 27.73 -3.05
C ILE A 362 20.27 26.44 -3.83
N VAL A 363 19.60 25.47 -3.21
CA VAL A 363 19.21 24.21 -3.86
C VAL A 363 18.27 24.46 -5.04
N ALA A 364 17.36 25.44 -4.97
CA ALA A 364 16.50 25.85 -6.07
C ALA A 364 17.30 26.26 -7.33
N HIS A 365 18.44 26.93 -7.14
CA HIS A 365 19.26 27.51 -8.21
C HIS A 365 20.42 26.62 -8.68
N LEU A 366 20.57 25.40 -8.12
CA LEU A 366 21.59 24.44 -8.56
C LEU A 366 21.23 23.82 -9.91
N LYS A 367 22.01 24.15 -10.96
CA LYS A 367 21.82 23.60 -12.30
C LYS A 367 22.39 22.18 -12.43
N GLY A 368 21.67 21.30 -13.12
CA GLY A 368 22.12 19.94 -13.44
C GLY A 368 21.78 18.87 -12.39
N PHE A 369 21.10 19.25 -11.30
CA PHE A 369 20.71 18.35 -10.20
C PHE A 369 19.18 18.29 -10.03
N ASP A 370 18.42 18.41 -11.11
CA ASP A 370 16.95 18.56 -11.06
C ASP A 370 16.24 17.47 -10.26
N GLU A 371 16.62 16.20 -10.45
CA GLU A 371 15.99 15.07 -9.76
C GLU A 371 16.33 15.04 -8.27
N GLU A 372 17.60 15.25 -7.91
CA GLU A 372 18.05 15.33 -6.51
C GLU A 372 17.42 16.52 -5.80
N ARG A 373 17.36 17.68 -6.47
CA ARG A 373 16.68 18.89 -5.99
C ARG A 373 15.22 18.61 -5.67
N LYS A 374 14.47 17.98 -6.59
CA LYS A 374 13.04 17.67 -6.39
C LYS A 374 12.85 16.78 -5.16
N LYS A 375 13.67 15.73 -5.01
CA LYS A 375 13.59 14.77 -3.88
C LYS A 375 13.93 15.42 -2.54
N LEU A 376 15.03 16.17 -2.48
CA LEU A 376 15.42 16.89 -1.27
C LEU A 376 14.40 17.96 -0.89
N THR A 377 13.84 18.69 -1.87
CA THR A 377 12.78 19.68 -1.62
C THR A 377 11.53 19.01 -1.07
N LEU A 378 11.07 17.95 -1.72
CA LEU A 378 9.92 17.16 -1.27
C LEU A 378 10.07 16.75 0.19
N HIS A 379 11.17 16.07 0.53
CA HIS A 379 11.36 15.54 1.88
C HIS A 379 11.56 16.64 2.91
N LYS A 380 12.31 17.70 2.59
CA LYS A 380 12.53 18.81 3.51
C LYS A 380 11.22 19.52 3.84
N THR A 381 10.44 19.87 2.82
CA THR A 381 9.16 20.57 3.00
C THR A 381 8.16 19.71 3.77
N LEU A 382 8.06 18.42 3.46
CA LEU A 382 7.17 17.51 4.17
C LEU A 382 7.59 17.29 5.64
N ILE A 383 8.90 17.15 5.92
CA ILE A 383 9.40 17.00 7.30
C ILE A 383 9.12 18.26 8.11
N ASP A 384 9.37 19.45 7.54
CA ASP A 384 9.08 20.72 8.22
C ASP A 384 7.59 20.84 8.55
N GLU A 385 6.71 20.54 7.60
CA GLU A 385 5.26 20.56 7.81
C GLU A 385 4.83 19.57 8.90
N CYS A 386 5.40 18.37 8.94
CA CYS A 386 5.11 17.41 10.02
C CYS A 386 5.53 17.96 11.40
N LEU A 387 6.70 18.57 11.49
CA LEU A 387 7.21 19.14 12.75
C LEU A 387 6.38 20.35 13.20
N ASP A 388 5.96 21.20 12.27
CA ASP A 388 5.11 22.37 12.54
C ASP A 388 3.72 21.91 13.01
N LEU A 389 3.07 20.98 12.30
CA LEU A 389 1.77 20.42 12.70
C LEU A 389 1.82 19.74 14.08
N ASN A 390 2.90 19.02 14.38
CA ASN A 390 3.10 18.42 15.69
C ASN A 390 3.26 19.48 16.80
N ALA A 391 3.96 20.58 16.52
CA ALA A 391 4.13 21.67 17.48
C ALA A 391 2.82 22.44 17.69
N ASP A 392 2.07 22.70 16.63
CA ASP A 392 0.80 23.44 16.66
C ASP A 392 -0.26 22.69 17.48
N ARG A 393 -0.37 21.37 17.27
CA ARG A 393 -1.32 20.51 18.01
C ARG A 393 -0.76 19.98 19.34
N LYS A 394 0.54 20.16 19.59
CA LYS A 394 1.32 19.61 20.71
C LYS A 394 1.10 18.10 20.90
N LEU A 395 1.20 17.35 19.80
CA LEU A 395 0.92 15.90 19.82
C LEU A 395 1.95 15.17 20.68
N ALA A 396 3.24 15.37 20.40
CA ALA A 396 4.33 14.74 21.15
C ALA A 396 4.36 15.14 22.63
N GLU A 397 4.13 16.42 22.95
CA GLU A 397 4.25 16.94 24.32
C GLU A 397 3.16 16.40 25.25
N LEU A 398 1.94 16.19 24.74
CA LEU A 398 0.76 15.97 25.59
C LEU A 398 -0.11 14.78 25.16
N ALA A 399 -0.47 14.68 23.87
CA ALA A 399 -1.35 13.60 23.42
C ALA A 399 -0.63 12.24 23.44
N ALA A 400 0.60 12.18 22.91
CA ALA A 400 1.37 10.96 22.82
C ALA A 400 1.73 10.39 24.19
N ASP A 401 2.11 11.21 25.17
CA ASP A 401 2.41 10.72 26.52
C ASP A 401 1.19 10.03 27.16
N PHE A 402 0.01 10.62 27.00
CA PHE A 402 -1.25 10.01 27.45
C PHE A 402 -1.54 8.68 26.74
N GLU A 403 -1.41 8.66 25.41
CA GLU A 403 -1.61 7.45 24.60
C GLU A 403 -0.67 6.32 25.04
N GLN A 404 0.62 6.62 25.12
CA GLN A 404 1.67 5.69 25.53
C GLN A 404 1.44 5.20 26.96
N THR A 405 1.02 6.05 27.88
CA THR A 405 0.71 5.69 29.27
C THR A 405 -0.50 4.76 29.35
N CYS A 406 -1.55 5.00 28.56
CA CYS A 406 -2.71 4.10 28.48
C CYS A 406 -2.32 2.72 27.91
N CYS A 407 -1.53 2.67 26.86
CA CYS A 407 -1.03 1.40 26.29
C CYS A 407 -0.15 0.62 27.26
N ALA A 408 0.54 1.32 28.17
CA ALA A 408 1.35 0.75 29.25
C ALA A 408 0.55 0.51 30.55
N GLN A 409 -0.76 0.32 30.46
CA GLN A 409 -1.63 0.02 31.61
C GLN A 409 -1.57 1.07 32.73
N GLY A 410 -1.37 2.33 32.34
CA GLY A 410 -1.34 3.48 33.23
C GLY A 410 0.04 3.77 33.85
N VAL A 411 1.10 3.20 33.30
CA VAL A 411 2.49 3.45 33.73
C VAL A 411 3.17 4.44 32.80
N ASN A 412 3.65 5.55 33.34
CA ASN A 412 4.37 6.59 32.59
C ASN A 412 5.79 6.15 32.22
N PHE A 413 6.60 7.02 31.61
CA PHE A 413 7.96 6.70 31.17
C PHE A 413 8.89 6.35 32.33
N GLU A 414 8.73 7.02 33.47
CA GLU A 414 9.52 6.85 34.69
C GLU A 414 9.18 5.55 35.46
N GLY A 415 8.13 4.83 35.04
CA GLY A 415 7.67 3.61 35.72
C GLY A 415 6.66 3.87 36.85
N GLU A 416 6.17 5.11 36.97
CA GLU A 416 5.17 5.50 37.96
C GLU A 416 3.76 5.26 37.43
N ARG A 417 2.88 4.76 38.30
CA ARG A 417 1.49 4.46 37.93
C ARG A 417 0.60 5.69 38.13
N ASN A 418 0.07 6.22 37.03
CA ASN A 418 -0.93 7.29 37.06
C ASN A 418 -2.34 6.72 37.34
N ARG A 419 -2.90 7.09 38.49
CA ARG A 419 -4.26 6.69 38.92
C ARG A 419 -5.35 7.68 38.47
N HIS A 420 -4.95 8.85 37.98
CA HIS A 420 -5.80 10.00 37.68
C HIS A 420 -5.87 10.34 36.18
N LEU A 421 -5.56 9.37 35.30
CA LEU A 421 -5.63 9.55 33.84
C LEU A 421 -6.96 10.09 33.29
N HIS A 422 -8.06 9.98 34.03
CA HIS A 422 -9.32 10.60 33.63
C HIS A 422 -9.27 12.13 33.66
N ASP A 423 -8.55 12.71 34.62
CA ASP A 423 -8.35 14.15 34.73
C ASP A 423 -7.53 14.65 33.55
N ASP A 424 -6.43 13.95 33.23
CA ASP A 424 -5.59 14.23 32.07
C ASP A 424 -6.39 14.16 30.76
N LEU A 425 -7.25 13.14 30.61
CA LEU A 425 -8.13 13.01 29.45
C LEU A 425 -9.08 14.21 29.33
N ILE A 426 -9.72 14.64 30.42
CA ILE A 426 -10.64 15.79 30.38
C ILE A 426 -9.90 17.06 29.96
N VAL A 427 -8.69 17.29 30.49
CA VAL A 427 -7.83 18.41 30.10
C VAL A 427 -7.52 18.33 28.60
N LEU A 428 -7.09 17.18 28.09
CA LEU A 428 -6.81 17.00 26.66
C LEU A 428 -8.03 17.25 25.79
N LEU A 429 -9.20 16.73 26.16
CA LEU A 429 -10.44 16.93 25.40
C LEU A 429 -10.88 18.40 25.36
N SER A 430 -10.62 19.16 26.43
CA SER A 430 -10.99 20.57 26.54
C SER A 430 -10.15 21.53 25.67
N ARG A 431 -9.07 21.05 25.07
CA ARG A 431 -8.16 21.88 24.28
C ARG A 431 -8.69 22.13 22.86
N ASP A 432 -8.48 23.34 22.36
CA ASP A 432 -8.93 23.75 21.02
C ASP A 432 -7.90 23.46 19.91
N ASP A 433 -6.64 23.17 20.27
CA ASP A 433 -5.55 22.88 19.34
C ASP A 433 -5.52 21.43 18.83
N LEU A 434 -6.28 20.52 19.45
CA LEU A 434 -6.43 19.13 19.00
C LEU A 434 -7.62 18.96 18.05
N HIS A 435 -7.42 18.17 17.00
CA HIS A 435 -8.51 17.85 16.08
C HIS A 435 -9.52 16.88 16.72
N ILE A 436 -10.74 16.84 16.19
CA ILE A 436 -11.81 15.94 16.64
C ILE A 436 -11.35 14.47 16.56
N ASN A 437 -10.64 14.09 15.50
CA ASN A 437 -10.11 12.73 15.33
C ASN A 437 -9.08 12.38 16.42
N ASP A 438 -8.22 13.33 16.82
CA ASP A 438 -7.23 13.14 17.89
C ASP A 438 -7.97 12.87 19.21
N LYS A 439 -8.94 13.72 19.55
CA LYS A 439 -9.78 13.55 20.75
C LYS A 439 -10.53 12.21 20.75
N MET A 440 -11.01 11.77 19.59
CA MET A 440 -11.66 10.47 19.42
C MET A 440 -10.71 9.30 19.69
N ARG A 441 -9.48 9.37 19.18
CA ARG A 441 -8.43 8.36 19.44
C ARG A 441 -8.13 8.28 20.93
N LEU A 442 -7.97 9.41 21.61
CA LEU A 442 -7.73 9.45 23.06
C LEU A 442 -8.84 8.76 23.87
N ILE A 443 -10.11 8.98 23.53
CA ILE A 443 -11.24 8.33 24.21
C ILE A 443 -11.23 6.81 23.95
N LEU A 444 -10.97 6.37 22.72
CA LEU A 444 -10.92 4.95 22.38
C LEU A 444 -9.77 4.23 23.11
N ILE A 445 -8.59 4.82 23.10
CA ILE A 445 -7.40 4.30 23.79
C ILE A 445 -7.65 4.23 25.30
N TYR A 446 -8.27 5.26 25.88
CA TYR A 446 -8.65 5.27 27.29
C TYR A 446 -9.71 4.20 27.60
N ALA A 447 -10.70 4.01 26.74
CA ALA A 447 -11.72 2.97 26.89
C ALA A 447 -11.11 1.56 26.84
N PHE A 448 -10.11 1.33 25.98
CA PHE A 448 -9.35 0.09 25.94
C PHE A 448 -8.58 -0.13 27.24
N TYR A 449 -7.88 0.90 27.73
CA TYR A 449 -7.15 0.84 29.01
C TYR A 449 -8.07 0.49 30.19
N ARG A 450 -9.27 1.09 30.25
CA ARG A 450 -10.23 0.88 31.34
C ARG A 450 -10.99 -0.44 31.26
N GLY A 451 -10.91 -1.17 30.14
CA GLY A 451 -11.76 -2.34 29.89
C GLY A 451 -13.24 -1.97 29.73
N GLY A 452 -13.50 -0.82 29.11
CA GLY A 452 -14.83 -0.29 28.83
C GLY A 452 -15.32 0.78 29.82
N LEU A 453 -16.22 1.63 29.34
CA LEU A 453 -16.88 2.71 30.08
C LEU A 453 -18.40 2.54 30.00
N ILE A 454 -19.13 3.13 30.94
CA ILE A 454 -20.61 3.16 30.85
C ILE A 454 -21.07 4.17 29.79
N GLU A 455 -22.23 3.92 29.18
CA GLU A 455 -22.75 4.74 28.09
C GLU A 455 -22.92 6.22 28.49
N SER A 456 -23.33 6.51 29.72
CA SER A 456 -23.47 7.89 30.20
C SER A 456 -22.15 8.64 30.26
N ASP A 457 -21.04 7.95 30.55
CA ASP A 457 -19.73 8.58 30.63
C ASP A 457 -19.16 8.81 29.23
N PHE A 458 -19.40 7.89 28.28
CA PHE A 458 -19.13 8.17 26.87
C PHE A 458 -19.87 9.41 26.38
N LYS A 459 -21.17 9.52 26.63
CA LYS A 459 -21.97 10.70 26.26
C LYS A 459 -21.42 11.99 26.86
N LYS A 460 -20.86 11.95 28.08
CA LYS A 460 -20.18 13.11 28.69
C LYS A 460 -18.85 13.42 27.99
N LEU A 461 -17.99 12.42 27.77
CA LEU A 461 -16.71 12.58 27.08
C LEU A 461 -16.91 13.13 25.66
N THR A 462 -17.93 12.67 24.93
CA THR A 462 -18.26 13.20 23.60
C THR A 462 -18.64 14.68 23.64
N LYS A 463 -19.30 15.17 24.71
CA LYS A 463 -19.57 16.61 24.87
C LYS A 463 -18.31 17.43 25.06
N PHE A 464 -17.30 16.87 25.73
CA PHE A 464 -15.99 17.54 25.92
C PHE A 464 -15.18 17.65 24.63
N ILE A 465 -15.50 16.89 23.58
CA ILE A 465 -14.82 17.02 22.27
C ILE A 465 -15.06 18.43 21.67
N GLY A 466 -16.11 19.14 22.12
CA GLY A 466 -16.45 20.48 21.65
C GLY A 466 -17.34 20.49 20.40
N VAL A 467 -17.96 19.34 20.08
CA VAL A 467 -18.84 19.21 18.91
C VAL A 467 -20.30 19.33 19.34
N ASN A 468 -20.99 20.33 18.81
CA ASN A 468 -22.43 20.54 19.03
C ASN A 468 -23.30 19.87 17.95
N ASP A 469 -22.69 19.37 16.88
CA ASP A 469 -23.40 18.69 15.80
C ASP A 469 -23.84 17.28 16.23
N LEU A 470 -25.16 17.09 16.31
CA LEU A 470 -25.78 15.82 16.66
C LEU A 470 -25.40 14.67 15.72
N GLN A 471 -25.13 14.96 14.44
CA GLN A 471 -24.71 13.94 13.48
C GLN A 471 -23.31 13.43 13.78
N ILE A 472 -22.37 14.35 14.05
CA ILE A 472 -20.99 13.98 14.40
C ILE A 472 -20.97 13.23 15.74
N ILE A 473 -21.73 13.67 16.74
CA ILE A 473 -21.91 12.94 18.01
C ILE A 473 -22.44 11.52 17.75
N GLY A 474 -23.42 11.39 16.84
CA GLY A 474 -23.96 10.10 16.43
C GLY A 474 -22.90 9.19 15.79
N LEU A 475 -22.08 9.71 14.87
CA LEU A 475 -20.98 8.98 14.24
C LEU A 475 -19.94 8.52 15.26
N ILE A 476 -19.57 9.42 16.18
CA ILE A 476 -18.67 9.15 17.30
C ILE A 476 -19.22 8.01 18.17
N SER A 477 -20.49 8.07 18.53
CA SER A 477 -21.14 7.03 19.33
C SER A 477 -21.13 5.67 18.63
N ARG A 478 -21.30 5.64 17.31
CA ARG A 478 -21.27 4.39 16.52
C ARG A 478 -19.90 3.73 16.57
N CYS A 479 -18.81 4.49 16.49
CA CYS A 479 -17.45 3.92 16.60
C CYS A 479 -17.29 3.07 17.86
N PHE A 480 -17.79 3.55 19.00
CA PHE A 480 -17.69 2.85 20.28
C PHE A 480 -18.55 1.59 20.34
N VAL A 481 -19.80 1.66 19.86
CA VAL A 481 -20.70 0.51 19.81
C VAL A 481 -20.11 -0.59 18.92
N ASN A 482 -19.56 -0.20 17.78
CA ASN A 482 -19.08 -1.10 16.75
C ASN A 482 -17.80 -1.84 17.13
N LEU A 483 -17.05 -1.40 18.13
CA LEU A 483 -15.90 -2.16 18.67
C LEU A 483 -16.30 -3.55 19.21
N ALA A 484 -17.57 -3.75 19.58
CA ALA A 484 -18.09 -5.08 19.91
C ALA A 484 -17.91 -6.08 18.75
N LYS A 485 -18.02 -5.61 17.50
CA LYS A 485 -17.85 -6.41 16.28
C LYS A 485 -16.39 -6.80 16.02
N LEU A 486 -15.43 -6.11 16.64
CA LEU A 486 -14.00 -6.43 16.61
C LEU A 486 -13.56 -7.20 17.88
N GLY A 487 -14.53 -7.73 18.63
CA GLY A 487 -14.27 -8.52 19.82
C GLY A 487 -13.84 -7.71 21.05
N PHE A 488 -14.16 -6.41 21.09
CA PHE A 488 -13.88 -5.57 22.26
C PHE A 488 -15.04 -4.62 22.59
N PRO A 489 -16.18 -5.10 23.11
CA PRO A 489 -17.27 -4.22 23.53
C PRO A 489 -16.83 -3.29 24.67
N VAL A 490 -16.55 -2.04 24.32
CA VAL A 490 -16.12 -1.01 25.27
C VAL A 490 -17.28 -0.34 26.01
N ILE A 491 -18.54 -0.60 25.62
CA ILE A 491 -19.71 -0.07 26.32
C ILE A 491 -20.17 -1.06 27.37
N LYS A 492 -20.11 -0.62 28.63
CA LYS A 492 -20.58 -1.38 29.79
C LYS A 492 -22.06 -1.06 30.08
N PRO A 493 -22.92 -2.06 30.26
CA PRO A 493 -24.31 -1.85 30.69
C PRO A 493 -24.41 -1.19 32.07
N SER A 494 -23.57 -1.62 33.02
CA SER A 494 -23.55 -1.11 34.39
C SER A 494 -22.13 -0.87 34.91
N ILE A 495 -22.02 0.02 35.90
CA ILE A 495 -20.77 0.27 36.64
C ILE A 495 -20.28 -1.01 37.34
N LYS A 496 -21.22 -1.84 37.81
CA LYS A 496 -20.93 -3.08 38.56
C LYS A 496 -20.38 -4.20 37.68
N ASP A 497 -20.56 -4.11 36.37
CA ASP A 497 -20.06 -5.14 35.45
C ASP A 497 -18.54 -5.15 35.47
N LYS A 498 -17.95 -6.35 35.35
CA LYS A 498 -16.49 -6.48 35.33
C LYS A 498 -15.91 -5.78 34.09
N PRO A 499 -14.74 -5.11 34.22
CA PRO A 499 -14.02 -4.62 33.05
C PRO A 499 -13.73 -5.75 32.07
N MET A 500 -13.91 -5.47 30.78
CA MET A 500 -13.48 -6.39 29.75
C MET A 500 -11.97 -6.46 29.71
N THR A 501 -11.42 -7.67 29.77
CA THR A 501 -9.99 -7.91 29.60
C THR A 501 -9.77 -8.61 28.27
N LYS A 502 -8.99 -7.97 27.39
CA LYS A 502 -8.55 -8.56 26.12
C LYS A 502 -7.06 -8.89 26.23
N HIS A 503 -6.67 -10.09 25.82
CA HIS A 503 -5.26 -10.42 25.73
C HIS A 503 -4.61 -9.56 24.63
N THR A 504 -3.50 -8.91 24.97
CA THR A 504 -2.77 -8.04 24.03
C THR A 504 -1.37 -8.57 23.81
N PHE A 505 -0.89 -8.49 22.58
CA PHE A 505 0.45 -8.98 22.20
C PHE A 505 1.48 -7.85 22.02
N HIS A 506 1.06 -6.59 22.10
CA HIS A 506 1.97 -5.44 22.04
C HIS A 506 2.93 -5.42 23.21
N ARG A 507 4.06 -4.73 23.05
CA ARG A 507 5.05 -4.54 24.12
C ARG A 507 5.28 -3.05 24.35
N ILE A 508 5.70 -2.72 25.56
CA ILE A 508 6.18 -1.39 25.90
C ILE A 508 7.68 -1.51 26.12
N ASN A 509 8.47 -0.79 25.32
CA ASN A 509 9.90 -0.69 25.49
C ASN A 509 10.24 0.72 25.95
N ASN A 510 10.94 0.84 27.08
CA ASN A 510 11.45 2.12 27.57
C ASN A 510 12.96 2.28 27.30
N GLU A 511 13.65 1.20 26.91
CA GLU A 511 15.10 1.21 26.74
C GLU A 511 15.48 1.73 25.35
N GLY A 512 16.25 2.84 25.32
CA GLY A 512 16.78 3.42 24.09
C GLY A 512 15.72 4.03 23.17
N THR A 513 14.51 4.27 23.67
CA THR A 513 13.37 4.81 22.92
C THR A 513 12.94 6.17 23.44
N TYR A 514 12.36 6.99 22.57
CA TYR A 514 11.70 8.23 22.95
C TYR A 514 10.48 7.96 23.85
N ASN A 515 10.18 8.87 24.78
CA ASN A 515 9.02 8.78 25.69
C ASN A 515 7.68 8.67 24.92
N THR A 516 7.60 9.28 23.75
CA THR A 516 6.45 9.26 22.84
C THR A 516 6.36 8.01 21.96
N SER A 517 7.36 7.12 21.97
CA SER A 517 7.52 6.02 21.00
C SER A 517 7.86 4.68 21.68
N ARG A 518 7.24 4.40 22.83
CA ARG A 518 7.51 3.19 23.65
C ARG A 518 6.76 1.97 23.15
N PHE A 519 5.57 2.19 22.60
CA PHE A 519 4.69 1.16 22.09
C PHE A 519 5.34 0.42 20.90
N GLN A 520 5.34 -0.91 20.99
CA GLN A 520 5.70 -1.80 19.90
C GLN A 520 4.46 -2.58 19.48
N PRO A 521 4.05 -2.52 18.19
CA PRO A 521 2.88 -3.23 17.70
C PRO A 521 2.93 -4.73 18.04
N ALA A 522 1.77 -5.32 18.30
CA ALA A 522 1.64 -6.75 18.58
C ALA A 522 2.39 -7.63 17.59
N LEU A 523 2.31 -7.26 16.30
CA LEU A 523 2.92 -8.02 15.23
C LEU A 523 4.44 -8.15 15.40
N LYS A 524 5.13 -7.12 15.90
CA LYS A 524 6.58 -7.18 16.13
C LYS A 524 6.94 -8.27 17.15
N ASN A 525 6.20 -8.35 18.25
CA ASN A 525 6.40 -9.37 19.27
C ASN A 525 6.03 -10.78 18.75
N VAL A 526 4.89 -10.89 18.09
CA VAL A 526 4.43 -12.16 17.49
C VAL A 526 5.47 -12.70 16.51
N LEU A 527 5.98 -11.87 15.60
CA LEU A 527 7.01 -12.25 14.64
C LEU A 527 8.34 -12.61 15.31
N THR A 528 8.74 -11.87 16.34
CA THR A 528 9.94 -12.19 17.12
C THR A 528 9.84 -13.61 17.70
N ASN A 529 8.72 -13.96 18.32
CA ASN A 529 8.51 -15.30 18.89
C ASN A 529 8.35 -16.37 17.80
N LEU A 530 7.75 -16.01 16.65
CA LEU A 530 7.63 -16.89 15.49
C LEU A 530 8.99 -17.32 14.96
N THR A 531 9.93 -16.36 14.81
CA THR A 531 11.28 -16.62 14.31
C THR A 531 12.11 -17.51 15.23
N ARG A 532 11.75 -17.54 16.52
CA ARG A 532 12.38 -18.36 17.57
C ARG A 532 11.69 -19.71 17.75
N PHE A 533 10.64 -20.01 16.97
CA PHE A 533 9.77 -21.17 17.16
C PHE A 533 9.20 -21.27 18.59
N GLN A 534 8.91 -20.11 19.20
CA GLN A 534 8.39 -19.96 20.56
C GLN A 534 6.99 -19.34 20.58
N LEU A 535 6.37 -19.15 19.42
CA LEU A 535 5.02 -18.61 19.34
C LEU A 535 4.01 -19.68 19.79
N ASP A 536 3.11 -19.28 20.69
CA ASP A 536 2.08 -20.11 21.30
C ASP A 536 1.19 -20.83 20.28
N GLU A 537 0.93 -22.13 20.48
CA GLU A 537 0.14 -22.95 19.55
C GLU A 537 -1.37 -22.88 19.80
N GLU A 538 -1.83 -22.46 20.98
CA GLU A 538 -3.25 -22.24 21.26
C GLU A 538 -3.73 -20.98 20.51
N TRP A 539 -2.95 -19.90 20.59
CA TRP A 539 -3.26 -18.63 19.93
C TRP A 539 -2.86 -18.59 18.46
N PHE A 540 -1.85 -19.36 18.06
CA PHE A 540 -1.36 -19.40 16.69
C PHE A 540 -1.13 -20.83 16.19
N PRO A 541 -2.19 -21.65 16.07
CA PRO A 541 -2.06 -23.03 15.62
C PRO A 541 -1.47 -23.14 14.21
N TYR A 542 -0.85 -24.30 13.94
CA TYR A 542 -0.50 -24.70 12.58
C TYR A 542 -1.73 -25.25 11.87
N PHE A 543 -1.97 -24.84 10.62
CA PHE A 543 -3.12 -25.32 9.85
C PHE A 543 -2.99 -26.80 9.47
N ARG A 544 -1.79 -27.25 9.07
CA ARG A 544 -1.49 -28.66 8.74
C ARG A 544 -0.10 -29.08 9.20
N ASP A 545 0.91 -28.72 8.42
CA ASP A 545 2.30 -29.13 8.67
C ASP A 545 2.88 -28.43 9.90
N LYS A 546 3.52 -29.19 10.79
CA LYS A 546 4.34 -28.67 11.89
C LYS A 546 5.83 -28.85 11.57
N PRO A 547 6.71 -27.94 12.04
CA PRO A 547 8.15 -28.10 11.88
C PRO A 547 8.64 -29.37 12.57
N LEU A 548 9.47 -30.14 11.87
CA LEU A 548 10.20 -31.25 12.46
C LEU A 548 11.44 -30.74 13.18
N VAL A 549 12.08 -31.59 13.99
CA VAL A 549 13.31 -31.24 14.74
C VAL A 549 14.40 -30.68 13.81
N ASN A 550 14.51 -31.21 12.59
CA ASN A 550 15.49 -30.76 11.59
C ASN A 550 15.13 -29.41 10.93
N ASP A 551 13.88 -28.95 11.03
CA ASP A 551 13.44 -27.67 10.47
C ASP A 551 13.70 -26.49 11.44
N ILE A 552 14.02 -26.80 12.69
CA ILE A 552 14.34 -25.80 13.72
C ILE A 552 15.84 -25.51 13.63
N PRO A 553 16.25 -24.25 13.36
CA PRO A 553 17.66 -23.90 13.36
C PRO A 553 18.32 -24.25 14.69
N ASP A 554 19.41 -25.03 14.66
CA ASP A 554 20.18 -25.36 15.85
C ASP A 554 20.58 -24.07 16.57
N LYS A 555 20.26 -23.95 17.87
CA LYS A 555 20.62 -22.80 18.73
C LYS A 555 22.13 -22.50 18.81
N LYS A 556 22.99 -23.27 18.13
CA LYS A 556 24.46 -23.20 18.19
C LYS A 556 25.11 -22.31 17.13
N SER A 557 24.39 -21.74 16.16
CA SER A 557 25.02 -20.98 15.07
C SER A 557 25.24 -19.47 15.32
N HIS A 558 24.95 -18.94 16.52
CA HIS A 558 25.11 -17.50 16.81
C HIS A 558 25.84 -17.14 18.12
N SER A 559 26.62 -18.05 18.71
CA SER A 559 27.51 -17.69 19.83
C SER A 559 28.98 -17.95 19.48
N SER A 560 29.61 -17.01 18.76
CA SER A 560 31.07 -16.92 18.74
C SER A 560 31.54 -16.10 19.94
N THR A 561 31.51 -16.71 21.13
CA THR A 561 32.31 -16.25 22.27
C THR A 561 32.84 -17.47 23.01
N ASN A 562 34.17 -17.55 23.05
CA ASN A 562 34.95 -18.55 23.76
C ASN A 562 34.48 -18.69 25.22
N SER A 563 34.05 -19.89 25.61
CA SER A 563 34.38 -20.42 26.94
C SER A 563 34.28 -21.95 26.96
N SER A 564 35.27 -22.54 27.62
CA SER A 564 35.56 -23.95 27.79
C SER A 564 34.60 -24.69 28.71
N ASN A 565 34.42 -25.98 28.45
CA ASN A 565 34.09 -27.07 29.38
C ASN A 565 32.92 -26.87 30.37
N SER A 566 31.83 -27.61 30.13
CA SER A 566 31.29 -28.51 31.16
C SER A 566 30.27 -29.49 30.58
N SER A 567 30.51 -30.76 30.87
CA SER A 567 29.59 -31.88 30.77
C SER A 567 28.41 -31.73 31.73
N ALA A 568 27.17 -32.01 31.30
CA ALA A 568 26.22 -32.88 32.02
C ALA A 568 24.79 -32.88 31.39
N THR A 569 24.36 -34.10 31.05
CA THR A 569 23.03 -34.73 31.28
C THR A 569 21.73 -34.12 30.73
N LEU A 570 21.15 -34.88 29.79
CA LEU A 570 19.73 -34.90 29.42
C LEU A 570 18.83 -35.34 30.59
N PRO A 571 17.50 -35.09 30.47
CA PRO A 571 16.58 -36.21 30.58
C PRO A 571 15.63 -36.33 29.39
N THR A 572 15.42 -37.59 29.02
CA THR A 572 14.54 -38.14 28.00
C THR A 572 13.11 -38.33 28.49
N SER A 573 12.11 -37.98 27.67
CA SER A 573 10.76 -38.55 27.66
C SER A 573 10.14 -38.17 26.30
N GLY A 574 9.61 -39.01 25.42
CA GLY A 574 9.14 -40.39 25.55
C GLY A 574 7.74 -40.49 24.94
N SER A 575 7.58 -40.50 23.61
CA SER A 575 6.39 -41.09 22.97
C SER A 575 6.61 -41.42 21.49
N LEU A 576 6.19 -42.64 21.13
CA LEU A 576 6.38 -43.36 19.88
C LEU A 576 5.01 -43.63 19.21
N ARG A 577 5.01 -43.65 17.87
CA ARG A 577 3.99 -44.15 16.90
C ARG A 577 2.92 -43.13 16.50
N ASN A 578 2.68 -42.83 15.22
CA ASN A 578 2.57 -43.77 14.10
C ASN A 578 3.08 -43.19 12.75
N PRO A 579 3.55 -44.02 11.80
CA PRO A 579 4.10 -43.61 10.52
C PRO A 579 3.03 -43.58 9.42
N ARG A 580 3.07 -42.57 8.54
CA ARG A 580 2.38 -42.66 7.24
C ARG A 580 3.22 -42.02 6.13
N ILE A 581 4.00 -42.91 5.50
CA ILE A 581 4.35 -42.97 4.07
C ILE A 581 4.97 -41.68 3.50
N LYS A 582 6.30 -41.60 3.60
CA LYS A 582 7.13 -40.87 2.63
C LYS A 582 7.38 -41.78 1.44
N ALA A 583 7.03 -41.34 0.23
CA ALA A 583 7.58 -41.92 -0.99
C ALA A 583 9.01 -41.39 -1.17
N GLN A 584 9.97 -42.28 -1.00
CA GLN A 584 11.40 -42.02 -1.02
C GLN A 584 11.95 -42.47 -2.38
N TRP A 585 11.82 -41.64 -3.42
CA TRP A 585 12.42 -41.86 -4.74
C TRP A 585 13.01 -40.56 -5.28
N ALA A 586 14.11 -40.12 -4.66
CA ALA A 586 15.12 -39.25 -5.29
C ALA A 586 16.40 -39.30 -4.43
N SER A 587 17.04 -40.46 -4.37
CA SER A 587 18.39 -40.59 -3.82
C SER A 587 19.40 -40.22 -4.92
N SER A 588 20.16 -39.16 -4.67
CA SER A 588 21.61 -39.08 -4.90
C SER A 588 22.16 -39.69 -6.20
N ALA A 589 22.11 -38.96 -7.31
CA ALA A 589 22.94 -39.27 -8.48
C ALA A 589 23.17 -38.07 -9.42
N SER A 590 23.50 -36.87 -8.90
CA SER A 590 23.98 -35.76 -9.75
C SER A 590 25.07 -34.94 -9.05
N LEU A 591 25.99 -35.60 -8.36
CA LEU A 591 27.28 -35.02 -7.96
C LEU A 591 28.35 -35.65 -8.84
N ARG A 592 28.54 -35.09 -10.04
CA ARG A 592 29.76 -35.14 -10.88
C ARG A 592 29.45 -34.59 -12.27
N HIS A 593 29.56 -33.26 -12.40
CA HIS A 593 30.07 -32.52 -13.57
C HIS A 593 29.40 -31.14 -13.71
N ALA A 594 30.09 -30.12 -13.21
CA ALA A 594 30.24 -28.82 -13.88
C ALA A 594 31.14 -27.92 -13.02
N ASN A 595 32.43 -28.25 -12.94
CA ASN A 595 33.45 -27.24 -12.66
C ASN A 595 33.84 -26.64 -14.01
N SER A 596 33.36 -25.44 -14.31
CA SER A 596 33.96 -24.55 -15.30
C SER A 596 33.75 -23.10 -14.90
N LEU A 597 34.78 -22.58 -14.24
CA LEU A 597 35.32 -21.22 -14.21
C LEU A 597 34.51 -20.12 -14.94
N THR A 598 34.03 -19.15 -14.17
CA THR A 598 34.16 -17.68 -14.32
C THR A 598 32.99 -16.98 -13.64
N SER A 599 33.18 -16.49 -12.41
CA SER A 599 32.63 -15.20 -11.96
C SER A 599 33.09 -14.92 -10.53
N THR A 600 33.63 -13.73 -10.32
CA THR A 600 33.87 -13.09 -9.03
C THR A 600 32.55 -13.02 -8.25
N ARG A 601 32.31 -14.00 -7.37
CA ARG A 601 31.14 -14.01 -6.47
C ARG A 601 31.43 -13.14 -5.26
N SER A 602 30.67 -12.06 -5.14
CA SER A 602 30.34 -11.45 -3.87
C SER A 602 29.85 -12.52 -2.89
N SER A 603 30.22 -12.35 -1.62
CA SER A 603 29.86 -13.20 -0.47
C SER A 603 28.57 -13.99 -0.65
N SER A 604 28.67 -15.31 -0.77
CA SER A 604 27.54 -16.24 -0.79
C SER A 604 26.72 -16.09 0.49
N SER A 605 25.62 -15.33 0.41
CA SER A 605 24.63 -15.28 1.47
C SER A 605 24.04 -16.67 1.65
N ILE A 606 24.14 -17.20 2.86
CA ILE A 606 23.35 -18.35 3.29
C ILE A 606 21.88 -18.04 2.97
N PRO A 607 21.12 -18.96 2.35
CA PRO A 607 19.73 -18.70 1.99
C PRO A 607 18.92 -18.41 3.27
N LYS A 608 18.48 -17.17 3.41
CA LYS A 608 17.72 -16.70 4.57
C LYS A 608 16.36 -17.38 4.63
N GLN A 609 15.88 -17.70 5.83
CA GLN A 609 14.49 -18.13 6.02
C GLN A 609 13.57 -16.97 5.61
N ARG A 610 12.52 -17.27 4.85
CA ARG A 610 11.47 -16.31 4.51
C ARG A 610 10.28 -16.40 5.45
N ILE A 611 9.75 -15.25 5.86
CA ILE A 611 8.56 -15.15 6.70
C ILE A 611 7.55 -14.24 6.01
N PHE A 612 6.34 -14.73 5.87
CA PHE A 612 5.23 -14.04 5.24
C PHE A 612 4.16 -13.75 6.28
N VAL A 613 3.62 -12.54 6.24
CA VAL A 613 2.55 -12.10 7.13
C VAL A 613 1.40 -11.57 6.31
N TYR A 614 0.19 -11.98 6.65
CA TYR A 614 -1.04 -11.38 6.15
C TYR A 614 -1.87 -10.86 7.31
N VAL A 615 -2.36 -9.63 7.23
CA VAL A 615 -3.28 -9.05 8.21
C VAL A 615 -4.58 -8.69 7.49
N ALA A 616 -5.64 -9.44 7.76
CA ALA A 616 -6.96 -9.17 7.22
C ALA A 616 -7.60 -7.97 7.97
N GLY A 617 -8.12 -7.00 7.21
CA GLY A 617 -8.77 -5.81 7.77
C GLY A 617 -7.87 -4.58 7.90
N GLY A 618 -6.70 -4.58 7.27
CA GLY A 618 -5.81 -3.42 7.21
C GLY A 618 -4.52 -3.56 8.03
N ILE A 619 -3.40 -3.11 7.44
CA ILE A 619 -2.10 -2.93 8.13
C ILE A 619 -1.81 -1.46 8.37
N THR A 620 -1.09 -1.18 9.45
CA THR A 620 -0.62 0.16 9.80
C THR A 620 0.82 0.38 9.34
N TYR A 621 1.23 1.65 9.21
CA TYR A 621 2.62 1.99 8.89
C TYR A 621 3.63 1.54 9.95
N SER A 622 3.24 1.45 11.23
CA SER A 622 4.12 0.94 12.29
C SER A 622 4.29 -0.58 12.24
N GLU A 623 3.26 -1.31 11.80
CA GLU A 623 3.37 -2.75 11.51
C GLU A 623 4.22 -3.02 10.27
N MET A 624 4.10 -2.20 9.22
CA MET A 624 4.99 -2.24 8.06
C MET A 624 6.45 -2.02 8.48
N ARG A 625 6.72 -0.95 9.24
CA ARG A 625 8.05 -0.65 9.79
C ARG A 625 8.63 -1.84 10.57
N SER A 626 7.81 -2.48 11.42
CA SER A 626 8.24 -3.61 12.25
C SER A 626 8.80 -4.78 11.42
N VAL A 627 8.27 -5.01 10.21
CA VAL A 627 8.76 -6.07 9.31
C VAL A 627 10.14 -5.73 8.74
N TYR A 628 10.38 -4.46 8.39
CA TYR A 628 11.71 -4.00 7.95
C TYR A 628 12.75 -4.10 9.07
N GLU A 629 12.39 -3.62 10.27
CA GLU A 629 13.25 -3.69 11.46
C GLU A 629 13.65 -5.13 11.78
N LEU A 630 12.67 -6.03 11.92
CA LEU A 630 12.93 -7.43 12.27
C LEU A 630 13.69 -8.18 11.18
N SER A 631 13.43 -7.88 9.92
CA SER A 631 14.16 -8.50 8.82
C SER A 631 15.64 -8.13 8.84
N HIS A 632 15.96 -6.87 9.15
CA HIS A 632 17.35 -6.42 9.32
C HIS A 632 17.97 -7.01 10.60
N GLU A 633 17.30 -6.91 11.75
CA GLU A 633 17.79 -7.36 13.05
C GLU A 633 18.06 -8.87 13.10
N LEU A 634 17.14 -9.67 12.56
CA LEU A 634 17.21 -11.14 12.62
C LEU A 634 17.85 -11.76 11.38
N GLY A 635 18.23 -10.96 10.38
CA GLY A 635 18.82 -11.45 9.14
C GLY A 635 17.91 -12.40 8.35
N ARG A 636 16.58 -12.22 8.42
CA ARG A 636 15.57 -13.03 7.70
C ARG A 636 14.87 -12.17 6.66
N ASP A 637 14.36 -12.76 5.59
CA ASP A 637 13.57 -12.01 4.62
C ASP A 637 12.10 -12.05 5.06
N MET A 638 11.53 -10.88 5.37
CA MET A 638 10.14 -10.79 5.86
C MET A 638 9.29 -9.93 4.94
N TYR A 639 8.05 -10.35 4.73
CA TYR A 639 7.07 -9.66 3.88
C TYR A 639 5.73 -9.56 4.61
N ILE A 640 5.06 -8.43 4.46
CA ILE A 640 3.74 -8.18 5.04
C ILE A 640 2.74 -7.78 3.97
N GLY A 641 1.50 -8.22 4.10
CA GLY A 641 0.43 -7.74 3.23
C GLY A 641 -0.94 -7.76 3.84
N SER A 642 -1.87 -7.17 3.10
CA SER A 642 -3.24 -6.85 3.54
C SER A 642 -4.15 -6.65 2.31
N GLU A 643 -5.39 -6.26 2.52
CA GLU A 643 -6.21 -5.65 1.47
C GLU A 643 -5.93 -4.15 1.32
N SER A 644 -5.61 -3.47 2.43
CA SER A 644 -5.31 -2.04 2.45
C SER A 644 -4.29 -1.67 3.52
N ILE A 645 -3.66 -0.51 3.35
CA ILE A 645 -2.95 0.19 4.42
C ILE A 645 -3.94 1.18 5.03
N ILE A 646 -4.01 1.23 6.36
CA ILE A 646 -4.91 2.10 7.10
C ILE A 646 -4.11 3.10 7.94
N ASN A 647 -4.52 4.36 7.87
CA ASN A 647 -4.14 5.36 8.86
C ASN A 647 -5.20 5.44 9.99
N PRO A 648 -4.96 6.20 11.06
CA PRO A 648 -5.90 6.29 12.18
C PRO A 648 -7.29 6.79 11.77
N ARG A 649 -7.36 7.74 10.84
CA ARG A 649 -8.63 8.22 10.29
C ARG A 649 -9.38 7.11 9.54
N ASP A 650 -8.69 6.33 8.72
CA ASP A 650 -9.30 5.20 8.00
C ASP A 650 -9.82 4.14 8.97
N PHE A 651 -9.12 3.89 10.08
CA PHE A 651 -9.60 2.99 11.13
C PHE A 651 -10.89 3.50 11.77
N LEU A 652 -10.98 4.80 12.10
CA LEU A 652 -12.20 5.42 12.61
C LEU A 652 -13.36 5.34 11.60
N ILE A 653 -13.09 5.55 10.30
CA ILE A 653 -14.09 5.40 9.23
C ILE A 653 -14.55 3.94 9.14
N GLY A 654 -13.62 2.98 9.20
CA GLY A 654 -13.94 1.55 9.23
C GLY A 654 -14.88 1.20 10.39
N LEU A 655 -14.63 1.73 11.58
CA LEU A 655 -15.52 1.56 12.73
C LEU A 655 -16.91 2.17 12.52
N GLN A 656 -17.04 3.25 11.74
CA GLN A 656 -18.35 3.79 11.35
C GLN A 656 -19.03 2.97 10.26
N ASP A 657 -18.26 2.29 9.41
CA ASP A 657 -18.72 1.54 8.24
C ASP A 657 -19.16 0.11 8.56
N VAL A 658 -18.72 -0.44 9.68
CA VAL A 658 -19.23 -1.74 10.18
C VAL A 658 -20.62 -1.63 10.83
N ASP A 659 -21.24 -0.46 10.84
CA ASP A 659 -22.55 -0.23 11.44
C ASP A 659 -23.66 -1.06 10.75
N THR A 660 -24.59 -1.59 11.53
CA THR A 660 -25.71 -2.41 11.02
C THR A 660 -26.66 -1.66 10.11
N ASN A 661 -26.68 -0.32 10.18
CA ASN A 661 -27.53 0.51 9.32
C ASN A 661 -26.94 0.73 7.92
N LYS A 662 -25.67 0.34 7.68
CA LYS A 662 -25.02 0.47 6.39
C LYS A 662 -25.04 -0.87 5.66
N GLY A 663 -25.68 -0.89 4.49
CA GLY A 663 -25.64 -2.01 3.55
C GLY A 663 -24.52 -1.88 2.53
N ILE A 664 -24.34 -2.91 1.69
CA ILE A 664 -23.29 -2.95 0.65
C ILE A 664 -23.34 -1.73 -0.29
N ARG A 665 -24.55 -1.25 -0.62
CA ARG A 665 -24.75 -0.08 -1.49
C ARG A 665 -24.28 1.23 -0.86
N ASP A 666 -24.37 1.35 0.47
CA ASP A 666 -23.97 2.55 1.20
C ASP A 666 -22.45 2.63 1.39
N LEU A 667 -21.78 1.48 1.33
CA LEU A 667 -20.35 1.32 1.64
C LEU A 667 -19.43 1.50 0.43
N GLU A 668 -19.99 1.64 -0.77
CA GLU A 668 -19.23 1.86 -2.00
C GLU A 668 -18.05 0.90 -2.23
N LEU A 669 -18.20 -0.36 -1.80
CA LEU A 669 -17.14 -1.35 -1.79
C LEU A 669 -16.70 -1.71 -3.21
N ASN A 670 -15.40 -1.59 -3.49
CA ASN A 670 -14.85 -1.90 -4.81
C ASN A 670 -15.07 -3.35 -5.22
N LEU A 671 -14.99 -4.29 -4.28
CA LEU A 671 -15.27 -5.70 -4.53
C LEU A 671 -16.65 -5.92 -5.14
N SER A 672 -17.69 -5.21 -4.63
CA SER A 672 -19.04 -5.28 -5.19
C SER A 672 -19.06 -4.81 -6.65
N ARG A 673 -18.43 -3.66 -6.92
CA ARG A 673 -18.35 -3.07 -8.28
C ARG A 673 -17.61 -3.99 -9.26
N GLU A 674 -16.56 -4.68 -8.80
CA GLU A 674 -15.80 -5.62 -9.64
C GLU A 674 -16.61 -6.89 -9.96
N LEU A 675 -17.36 -7.43 -8.99
CA LEU A 675 -18.25 -8.57 -9.22
C LEU A 675 -19.36 -8.21 -10.20
N GLU A 676 -19.99 -7.04 -10.06
CA GLU A 676 -20.99 -6.53 -11.01
C GLU A 676 -20.41 -6.33 -12.41
N LYS A 677 -19.21 -5.72 -12.52
CA LYS A 677 -18.53 -5.52 -13.82
C LYS A 677 -18.22 -6.85 -14.50
N ALA A 678 -17.79 -7.87 -13.75
CA ALA A 678 -17.46 -9.18 -14.30
C ALA A 678 -18.65 -9.90 -14.95
N GLU A 679 -19.88 -9.58 -14.54
CA GLU A 679 -21.13 -10.12 -15.10
C GLU A 679 -21.79 -9.21 -16.16
N SER A 680 -21.28 -7.99 -16.36
CA SER A 680 -21.83 -7.01 -17.31
C SER A 680 -21.67 -7.39 -18.79
N GLU A 681 -22.47 -6.75 -19.66
CA GLU A 681 -22.31 -6.86 -21.12
C GLU A 681 -21.12 -6.04 -21.62
N ILE A 682 -20.41 -6.57 -22.62
CA ILE A 682 -19.28 -5.86 -23.24
C ILE A 682 -19.78 -4.69 -24.11
N PRO A 683 -18.97 -3.63 -24.28
CA PRO A 683 -19.40 -2.44 -25.01
C PRO A 683 -19.83 -2.72 -26.46
N ARG A 684 -20.97 -2.15 -26.88
CA ARG A 684 -21.58 -2.40 -28.21
C ARG A 684 -20.66 -2.08 -29.39
N TYR A 685 -19.83 -1.03 -29.25
CA TYR A 685 -18.88 -0.62 -30.29
C TYR A 685 -17.80 -1.65 -30.59
N LEU A 686 -17.60 -2.68 -29.77
CA LEU A 686 -16.70 -3.79 -30.08
C LEU A 686 -17.26 -4.68 -31.19
N TYR A 687 -18.59 -4.74 -31.32
CA TYR A 687 -19.29 -5.50 -32.37
C TYR A 687 -19.46 -4.72 -33.67
N GLU A 688 -19.39 -3.39 -33.62
CA GLU A 688 -19.61 -2.53 -34.79
C GLU A 688 -18.43 -2.62 -35.76
N ASP A 689 -18.73 -2.88 -37.04
CA ASP A 689 -17.74 -2.71 -38.11
C ASP A 689 -17.48 -1.21 -38.32
N GLU A 690 -16.23 -0.83 -38.63
CA GLU A 690 -15.95 0.54 -39.03
C GLU A 690 -16.80 0.86 -40.26
N ARG A 691 -17.77 1.77 -40.11
CA ARG A 691 -18.45 2.33 -41.28
C ARG A 691 -17.36 2.92 -42.17
N PRO A 692 -17.32 2.58 -43.47
CA PRO A 692 -16.37 3.22 -44.36
C PRO A 692 -16.52 4.74 -44.20
N PRO A 693 -15.41 5.50 -44.19
CA PRO A 693 -15.51 6.95 -44.18
C PRO A 693 -16.48 7.32 -45.29
N ALA A 694 -17.49 8.15 -44.96
CA ALA A 694 -18.45 8.61 -45.95
C ALA A 694 -17.63 9.11 -47.14
N PRO A 695 -17.99 8.72 -48.39
CA PRO A 695 -17.27 9.22 -49.56
C PRO A 695 -17.19 10.73 -49.42
N PRO A 696 -16.01 11.36 -49.72
CA PRO A 696 -15.91 12.80 -49.67
C PRO A 696 -17.11 13.31 -50.47
N VAL A 697 -18.00 14.03 -49.79
CA VAL A 697 -19.12 14.68 -50.47
C VAL A 697 -18.43 15.53 -51.50
N GLN A 698 -18.54 15.12 -52.78
CA GLN A 698 -18.20 15.99 -53.88
C GLN A 698 -19.18 17.13 -53.76
N SER A 699 -18.75 18.18 -53.06
CA SER A 699 -19.33 19.50 -53.18
C SER A 699 -19.47 19.72 -54.68
N PRO A 700 -20.67 19.99 -55.21
CA PRO A 700 -20.77 20.44 -56.58
C PRO A 700 -19.79 21.60 -56.72
N ALA A 701 -18.99 21.58 -57.79
CA ALA A 701 -18.15 22.70 -58.16
C ALA A 701 -19.05 23.92 -58.39
N VAL A 702 -19.34 24.65 -57.31
CA VAL A 702 -19.83 26.01 -57.37
C VAL A 702 -18.58 26.85 -57.42
N THR A 703 -18.31 27.36 -58.61
CA THR A 703 -17.35 28.41 -58.94
C THR A 703 -17.55 29.59 -57.99
N LYS A 704 -16.94 29.56 -56.80
CA LYS A 704 -16.78 30.73 -55.94
C LYS A 704 -15.49 31.43 -56.33
N MET A 705 -15.58 32.09 -57.48
CA MET A 705 -14.64 33.12 -57.88
C MET A 705 -14.88 34.33 -56.98
N ASN A 706 -13.85 34.71 -56.21
CA ASN A 706 -13.60 36.01 -55.56
C ASN A 706 -14.82 36.92 -55.29
N GLN A 707 -15.50 36.70 -54.15
CA GLN A 707 -16.45 37.67 -53.57
C GLN A 707 -16.05 38.14 -52.16
N PHE A 708 -14.76 38.06 -51.81
CA PHE A 708 -14.23 38.64 -50.57
C PHE A 708 -13.39 39.90 -50.85
N ASP A 709 -12.68 39.94 -51.98
CA ASP A 709 -11.95 41.14 -52.44
C ASP A 709 -12.85 42.24 -53.05
N GLU A 710 -14.13 41.95 -53.31
CA GLU A 710 -15.10 42.93 -53.83
C GLU A 710 -16.01 43.54 -52.74
N GLN A 711 -16.13 42.89 -51.58
CA GLN A 711 -16.88 43.40 -50.42
C GLN A 711 -16.04 44.30 -49.50
N VAL A 712 -14.72 44.09 -49.43
CA VAL A 712 -13.79 45.00 -48.73
C VAL A 712 -13.55 46.29 -49.53
N ARG A 713 -13.68 46.25 -50.87
CA ARG A 713 -13.55 47.43 -51.75
C ARG A 713 -14.81 48.30 -51.83
N LYS A 714 -16.00 47.76 -51.51
CA LYS A 714 -17.27 48.53 -51.46
C LYS A 714 -17.60 49.14 -50.09
N GLN A 715 -16.88 48.77 -49.03
CA GLN A 715 -17.06 49.35 -47.69
C GLN A 715 -16.12 50.53 -47.40
N GLN A 716 -15.21 50.87 -48.33
CA GLN A 716 -14.33 52.05 -48.27
C GLN A 716 -14.72 53.19 -49.24
N GLN A 717 -15.91 53.14 -49.87
CA GLN A 717 -16.35 54.17 -50.82
C GLN A 717 -17.68 54.85 -50.54
N MET A 718 -18.33 54.63 -49.39
CA MET A 718 -19.46 55.46 -48.94
C MET A 718 -19.28 55.90 -47.49
N SER A 719 -18.20 56.63 -47.24
CA SER A 719 -18.07 57.57 -46.13
C SER A 719 -18.05 58.98 -46.71
N SER A 720 -19.23 59.50 -47.07
CA SER A 720 -19.43 60.94 -47.24
C SER A 720 -20.89 61.28 -46.99
N SER A 721 -21.10 62.20 -46.04
CA SER A 721 -22.34 62.95 -45.76
C SER A 721 -23.47 62.17 -45.06
N SER A 722 -24.20 62.68 -44.07
CA SER A 722 -24.08 63.84 -43.17
C SER A 722 -25.35 63.83 -42.30
N GLY A 723 -25.19 64.10 -40.99
CA GLY A 723 -26.23 64.61 -40.07
C GLY A 723 -27.41 63.68 -39.72
N ALA A 724 -28.15 63.82 -38.64
CA ALA A 724 -28.08 64.60 -37.40
C ALA A 724 -29.27 64.11 -36.54
N GLY A 725 -29.19 64.20 -35.21
CA GLY A 725 -30.38 64.35 -34.36
C GLY A 725 -30.63 63.35 -33.23
N THR A 726 -30.17 63.73 -32.03
CA THR A 726 -30.85 63.65 -30.71
C THR A 726 -31.20 62.30 -30.03
N GLY A 727 -30.62 62.10 -28.83
CA GLY A 727 -31.03 61.11 -27.79
C GLY A 727 -32.26 61.55 -26.96
N PRO A 728 -32.42 61.20 -25.66
CA PRO A 728 -31.49 60.54 -24.72
C PRO A 728 -32.11 59.48 -23.74
N GLY A 729 -31.28 58.92 -22.84
CA GLY A 729 -31.70 58.21 -21.60
C GLY A 729 -30.70 57.15 -21.11
N LEU A 730 -29.54 57.48 -20.49
CA LEU A 730 -29.22 57.81 -19.08
C LEU A 730 -29.27 56.67 -18.03
N TYR A 731 -28.14 56.57 -17.31
CA TYR A 731 -27.83 56.02 -15.97
C TYR A 731 -27.37 54.56 -15.80
N ARG A 732 -26.46 54.24 -14.85
CA ARG A 732 -25.07 54.65 -14.55
C ARG A 732 -24.52 53.56 -13.61
N LYS A 733 -23.26 53.17 -13.81
CA LYS A 733 -22.44 52.28 -12.98
C LYS A 733 -22.04 52.95 -11.64
N ARG A 734 -21.82 52.16 -10.59
CA ARG A 734 -20.93 52.52 -9.46
C ARG A 734 -19.80 51.50 -9.33
N SER A 735 -18.63 52.03 -9.07
CA SER A 735 -17.35 51.40 -8.75
C SER A 735 -17.03 51.69 -7.28
N ASP A 736 -16.27 50.83 -6.61
CA ASP A 736 -15.45 51.23 -5.46
C ASP A 736 -14.09 50.53 -5.47
N LEU A 737 -13.07 51.35 -5.20
CA LEU A 737 -11.67 51.01 -4.96
C LEU A 737 -11.41 51.25 -3.47
N SER A 738 -10.55 50.46 -2.82
CA SER A 738 -9.85 50.92 -1.62
C SER A 738 -8.43 50.32 -1.57
N THR A 739 -7.47 51.20 -1.31
CA THR A 739 -6.04 50.95 -1.10
C THR A 739 -5.64 51.59 0.22
N GLY A 740 -4.79 50.93 1.01
CA GLY A 740 -4.17 51.52 2.19
C GLY A 740 -2.89 50.81 2.64
N ASN A 741 -1.81 51.60 2.75
CA ASN A 741 -0.70 51.55 3.73
C ASN A 741 0.25 50.33 3.78
N SER A 742 1.52 50.38 4.25
CA SER A 742 2.53 51.43 4.53
C SER A 742 3.81 50.73 5.07
N SER A 743 4.99 51.20 4.64
CA SER A 743 6.32 51.31 5.31
C SER A 743 6.92 50.25 6.27
N MET A 744 8.22 49.97 6.01
CA MET A 744 9.25 49.22 6.77
C MET A 744 9.69 49.84 8.12
N ALA A 745 10.25 48.99 9.01
CA ALA A 745 11.38 49.32 9.89
C ALA A 745 12.14 48.05 10.37
N ASP A 746 13.48 48.09 10.25
CA ASP A 746 14.46 47.08 10.65
C ASP A 746 14.76 47.09 12.17
N SER A 747 15.09 45.91 12.74
CA SER A 747 16.17 45.80 13.75
C SER A 747 16.68 44.35 13.94
N ASN A 748 17.99 44.26 14.07
CA ASN A 748 18.86 43.07 14.08
C ASN A 748 18.86 42.32 15.43
N GLY A 749 19.09 41.00 15.42
CA GLY A 749 19.35 40.23 16.64
C GLY A 749 19.62 38.73 16.44
N LYS A 750 20.83 38.36 16.01
CA LYS A 750 21.32 36.97 15.86
C LYS A 750 21.55 36.28 17.23
N SER A 751 20.95 35.09 17.44
CA SER A 751 21.47 33.93 18.21
C SER A 751 20.34 32.97 18.66
N LYS A 752 19.81 32.12 17.76
CA LYS A 752 18.75 31.14 18.12
C LYS A 752 18.91 29.69 17.63
N GLU A 753 19.88 29.37 16.76
CA GLU A 753 19.79 28.09 16.02
C GLU A 753 20.37 26.86 16.74
N LYS A 754 21.46 26.98 17.52
CA LYS A 754 21.89 25.89 18.43
C LYS A 754 20.86 25.57 19.52
N LYS A 755 19.93 26.50 19.81
CA LYS A 755 18.78 26.25 20.68
C LYS A 755 17.66 25.51 19.96
N LYS A 756 17.50 25.59 18.63
CA LYS A 756 16.40 24.94 17.91
C LYS A 756 16.57 23.42 17.81
N THR A 757 17.76 22.90 17.52
CA THR A 757 18.02 21.44 17.52
C THR A 757 17.87 20.83 18.92
N SER A 758 18.34 21.54 19.96
CA SER A 758 18.05 21.19 21.36
C SER A 758 16.56 21.29 21.70
N ARG A 759 15.82 22.24 21.11
CA ARG A 759 14.37 22.41 21.33
C ARG A 759 13.54 21.36 20.60
N LEU A 760 13.97 20.90 19.43
CA LEU A 760 13.34 19.78 18.71
C LEU A 760 13.50 18.48 19.52
N LYS A 761 14.69 18.17 20.04
CA LYS A 761 14.86 17.02 20.94
C LYS A 761 14.01 17.16 22.21
N LYS A 762 13.85 18.38 22.75
CA LYS A 762 12.95 18.64 23.90
C LYS A 762 11.47 18.42 23.63
N LEU A 763 11.01 18.46 22.37
CA LEU A 763 9.60 18.19 22.05
C LEU A 763 9.24 16.70 22.14
N PHE A 764 10.25 15.82 22.13
CA PHE A 764 10.09 14.36 22.10
C PHE A 764 10.91 13.66 23.19
N SER A 765 11.47 14.39 24.15
CA SER A 765 12.29 13.86 25.25
C SER A 765 11.54 13.77 26.55
#